data_AF-A0A2G6GRJ7-F1
#
_entry.id   AF-A0A2G6GRJ7-F1
#
_cell.length_a   1.000
_cell.length_b   1.000
_cell.length_c   1.000
_cell.angle_alpha   90.00
_cell.angle_beta   90.00
_cell.angle_gamma   90.00
#
_symmetry.space_group_name_H-M   'P 1'
#
loop_
_entity.id
_entity.type
_entity.pdbx_description
1 polymer ?
#
loop_
_entity_poly.entity_id
_entity_poly.type
_entity_poly.pdbx_seq_one_letter_code
_entity_poly.pdbx_strand_id
1 'polypeptide(L)'
;AVEGEVYASSSLFTAVVFWAILKWENVANEPHANRWLILIAYLMGLSIGVHLLNLLAIPAIVFIYYFKKYKPTRNGILAAGGIAVAILGVIMYGVIPGIVTIASWFELLFVNGFGLPYNTGVVVYAIALIGVVVWAINYSIKKKMVVLNTIVTAFVVIVIGYSSFAMIVIRSSANPPMDENNPDNVFALLSYLNRDQYGNRPLLYGEYYNAPALGIENTSPIYIQKNGKYKVATYKTEYKFDKRFQTLFPRMYWPKPAQVSQYKYWGNIDKKNPIRLENGEVIYKPSFASNLLFFFRYQVNFMYWRYFMWNFVGRQNDLQGHGGISNGNWISGIPFIDEIRLGNQDKLYPEMKNQKSRNTYFFLPLILGLIGMLYQYQSGKKGKQDFWVVMLLFLFTGLAIVVYLNQTPLQPRERDYAYAGSFYAFAIWIGLGVLGVYELMKKKMPAVASAGLATAICLLAVPTLMAQQNWDDHDRSGRYATLAYAKDYLNSCEKNAILFTYGDNDTFPLWYAQEVEGIRRDIRIVNLSLLAGDWYINQMRQKVFDSAPLKMSFSAEKIEPGVRDGIPILKNKERYNLSDVLKFVGSESKRAKVEMQEGSWVNYMPTNKFFIKIDKEKALANKMVQPKDAHLIQDTLKWELKRNYLYKNDLMVYDIIANNMWDRPIYFSVGMG
;
A
#
# COMPACT_ATOMS: atom_id res chain seq x y z
N ALA A 1 14.69 -4.50 -2.98
CA ALA A 1 13.46 -3.71 -2.73
C ALA A 1 12.31 -4.49 -3.33
N VAL A 2 12.31 -4.72 -4.65
CA VAL A 2 11.34 -5.60 -5.32
C VAL A 2 11.41 -7.06 -4.81
N GLU A 3 12.61 -7.58 -4.53
CA GLU A 3 12.83 -8.96 -4.06
C GLU A 3 12.37 -9.24 -2.62
N GLY A 4 12.35 -8.22 -1.75
CA GLY A 4 11.91 -8.35 -0.34
C GLY A 4 10.46 -7.95 -0.12
N GLU A 5 9.79 -7.44 -1.16
CA GLU A 5 8.36 -7.12 -1.15
C GLU A 5 7.56 -8.25 -1.82
N VAL A 6 6.24 -8.22 -1.67
CA VAL A 6 5.30 -9.23 -2.21
C VAL A 6 5.29 -9.36 -3.74
N TYR A 7 5.95 -8.44 -4.46
CA TYR A 7 5.90 -8.34 -5.92
C TYR A 7 6.64 -9.47 -6.64
N ALA A 8 7.76 -9.97 -6.10
CA ALA A 8 8.48 -11.10 -6.71
C ALA A 8 7.60 -12.37 -6.73
N SER A 9 7.05 -12.73 -5.58
CA SER A 9 6.10 -13.85 -5.44
C SER A 9 4.83 -13.62 -6.27
N SER A 10 4.32 -12.39 -6.31
CA SER A 10 3.17 -12.04 -7.18
C SER A 10 3.47 -12.27 -8.66
N SER A 11 4.66 -11.88 -9.14
CA SER A 11 5.08 -12.12 -10.53
C SER A 11 5.22 -13.59 -10.84
N LEU A 12 5.72 -14.41 -9.90
CA LEU A 12 5.76 -15.87 -10.03
C LEU A 12 4.34 -16.43 -10.23
N PHE A 13 3.37 -16.03 -9.40
CA PHE A 13 1.98 -16.46 -9.57
C PHE A 13 1.43 -16.06 -10.95
N THR A 14 1.68 -14.82 -11.40
CA THR A 14 1.27 -14.37 -12.74
C THR A 14 1.89 -15.21 -13.85
N ALA A 15 3.18 -15.54 -13.76
CA ALA A 15 3.86 -16.38 -14.72
C ALA A 15 3.28 -17.81 -14.76
N VAL A 16 3.10 -18.44 -13.60
CA VAL A 16 2.56 -19.81 -13.51
C VAL A 16 1.10 -19.87 -13.94
N VAL A 17 0.27 -18.88 -13.58
CA VAL A 17 -1.12 -18.80 -14.02
C VAL A 17 -1.22 -18.60 -15.52
N PHE A 18 -0.40 -17.71 -16.09
CA PHE A 18 -0.38 -17.49 -17.54
C PHE A 18 0.12 -18.74 -18.29
N TRP A 19 1.13 -19.43 -17.77
CA TRP A 19 1.57 -20.72 -18.31
C TRP A 19 0.48 -21.80 -18.21
N ALA A 20 -0.21 -21.90 -17.08
CA ALA A 20 -1.25 -22.89 -16.84
C ALA A 20 -2.44 -22.73 -17.82
N ILE A 21 -2.81 -21.50 -18.19
CA ILE A 21 -3.88 -21.29 -19.17
C ILE A 21 -3.45 -21.67 -20.60
N LEU A 22 -2.16 -21.50 -20.95
CA LEU A 22 -1.62 -22.02 -22.21
C LEU A 22 -1.59 -23.56 -22.21
N LYS A 23 -1.29 -24.19 -21.07
CA LYS A 23 -1.41 -25.65 -20.91
C LYS A 23 -2.86 -26.11 -21.08
N TRP A 24 -3.82 -25.40 -20.49
CA TRP A 24 -5.24 -25.66 -20.71
C TRP A 24 -5.63 -25.54 -22.19
N GLU A 25 -5.15 -24.48 -22.88
CA GLU A 25 -5.47 -24.23 -24.29
C GLU A 25 -5.08 -25.41 -25.19
N ASN A 26 -3.93 -26.02 -24.93
CA ASN A 26 -3.44 -27.17 -25.69
C ASN A 26 -4.34 -28.40 -25.54
N VAL A 27 -4.86 -28.64 -24.34
CA VAL A 27 -5.68 -29.83 -24.02
C VAL A 27 -7.18 -29.53 -23.90
N ALA A 28 -7.65 -28.35 -24.34
CA ALA A 28 -9.00 -27.86 -24.00
C ALA A 28 -10.16 -28.75 -24.48
N ASN A 29 -9.91 -29.67 -25.41
CA ASN A 29 -10.90 -30.60 -25.97
C ASN A 29 -10.76 -32.03 -25.39
N GLU A 30 -9.77 -32.27 -24.54
CA GLU A 30 -9.55 -33.56 -23.89
C GLU A 30 -10.42 -33.69 -22.62
N PRO A 31 -10.78 -34.93 -22.22
CA PRO A 31 -11.37 -35.17 -20.91
C PRO A 31 -10.51 -34.57 -19.79
N HIS A 32 -11.16 -34.03 -18.75
CA HIS A 32 -10.51 -33.43 -17.58
C HIS A 32 -9.66 -32.17 -17.84
N ALA A 33 -9.73 -31.55 -19.03
CA ALA A 33 -9.02 -30.30 -19.31
C ALA A 33 -9.26 -29.21 -18.25
N ASN A 34 -10.49 -29.12 -17.70
CA ASN A 34 -10.88 -28.14 -16.69
C ASN A 34 -10.05 -28.20 -15.39
N ARG A 35 -9.29 -29.28 -15.13
CA ARG A 35 -8.35 -29.33 -14.01
C ARG A 35 -7.36 -28.16 -14.00
N TRP A 36 -6.97 -27.68 -15.18
CA TRP A 36 -6.12 -26.49 -15.31
C TRP A 36 -6.84 -25.21 -14.90
N LEU A 37 -8.14 -25.08 -15.20
CA LEU A 37 -8.94 -23.94 -14.75
C LEU A 37 -9.12 -23.95 -13.22
N ILE A 38 -9.26 -25.14 -12.63
CA ILE A 38 -9.28 -25.31 -11.18
C ILE A 38 -7.91 -24.97 -10.56
N LEU A 39 -6.81 -25.42 -11.16
CA LEU A 39 -5.46 -25.05 -10.72
C LEU A 39 -5.24 -23.53 -10.79
N ILE A 40 -5.66 -22.89 -11.89
CA ILE A 40 -5.61 -21.43 -12.02
C ILE A 40 -6.40 -20.78 -10.89
N ALA A 41 -7.65 -21.20 -10.66
CA ALA A 41 -8.47 -20.66 -9.58
C ALA A 41 -7.80 -20.80 -8.20
N TYR A 42 -7.20 -21.96 -7.90
CA TYR A 42 -6.44 -22.19 -6.67
C TYR A 42 -5.23 -21.25 -6.53
N LEU A 43 -4.42 -21.13 -7.59
CA LEU A 43 -3.25 -20.24 -7.60
C LEU A 43 -3.66 -18.77 -7.49
N MET A 44 -4.80 -18.38 -8.08
CA MET A 44 -5.37 -17.05 -7.89
C MET A 44 -5.78 -16.84 -6.44
N GLY A 45 -6.46 -17.82 -5.81
CA GLY A 45 -6.79 -17.80 -4.38
C GLY A 45 -5.55 -17.59 -3.49
N LEU A 46 -4.50 -18.40 -3.70
CA LEU A 46 -3.23 -18.26 -2.98
C LEU A 46 -2.58 -16.90 -3.22
N SER A 47 -2.61 -16.41 -4.46
CA SER A 47 -2.00 -15.12 -4.79
C SER A 47 -2.66 -13.97 -4.08
N ILE A 48 -3.97 -14.03 -3.75
CA ILE A 48 -4.64 -12.97 -2.96
C ILE A 48 -3.97 -12.82 -1.59
N GLY A 49 -3.53 -13.93 -0.97
CA GLY A 49 -2.77 -13.95 0.29
C GLY A 49 -1.38 -13.31 0.20
N VAL A 50 -0.84 -13.14 -1.00
CA VAL A 50 0.44 -12.48 -1.26
C VAL A 50 0.23 -11.06 -1.77
N HIS A 51 -0.47 -10.90 -2.89
CA HIS A 51 -0.79 -9.62 -3.51
C HIS A 51 -1.90 -9.74 -4.59
N LEU A 52 -2.78 -8.73 -4.70
CA LEU A 52 -3.93 -8.73 -5.60
C LEU A 52 -3.60 -8.59 -7.10
N LEU A 53 -2.36 -8.23 -7.46
CA LEU A 53 -1.97 -7.89 -8.84
C LEU A 53 -2.17 -9.05 -9.81
N ASN A 54 -2.05 -10.29 -9.35
CA ASN A 54 -2.27 -11.47 -10.18
C ASN A 54 -3.71 -11.55 -10.75
N LEU A 55 -4.70 -10.92 -10.11
CA LEU A 55 -6.07 -10.84 -10.63
C LEU A 55 -6.14 -10.13 -11.99
N LEU A 56 -5.15 -9.31 -12.33
CA LEU A 56 -5.07 -8.62 -13.62
C LEU A 56 -4.72 -9.55 -14.80
N ALA A 57 -4.40 -10.82 -14.54
CA ALA A 57 -4.28 -11.84 -15.58
C ALA A 57 -5.64 -12.37 -16.07
N ILE A 58 -6.74 -12.14 -15.33
CA ILE A 58 -8.09 -12.63 -15.67
C ILE A 58 -8.51 -12.25 -17.10
N PRO A 59 -8.36 -11.00 -17.56
CA PRO A 59 -8.72 -10.66 -18.93
C PRO A 59 -7.98 -11.51 -19.97
N ALA A 60 -6.68 -11.70 -19.83
CA ALA A 60 -5.91 -12.54 -20.75
C ALA A 60 -6.42 -14.00 -20.74
N ILE A 61 -6.71 -14.55 -19.55
CA ILE A 61 -7.25 -15.91 -19.38
C ILE A 61 -8.62 -16.07 -20.06
N VAL A 62 -9.53 -15.12 -19.86
CA VAL A 62 -10.87 -15.13 -20.48
C VAL A 62 -10.76 -15.07 -22.00
N PHE A 63 -9.84 -14.26 -22.52
CA PHE A 63 -9.62 -14.17 -23.97
C PHE A 63 -9.01 -15.44 -24.57
N ILE A 64 -8.07 -16.10 -23.88
CA ILE A 64 -7.57 -17.43 -24.30
C ILE A 64 -8.72 -18.44 -24.34
N TYR A 65 -9.55 -18.48 -23.29
CA TYR A 65 -10.72 -19.35 -23.25
C TYR A 65 -11.68 -19.07 -24.42
N TYR A 66 -11.99 -17.79 -24.65
CA TYR A 66 -12.88 -17.38 -25.72
C TYR A 66 -12.34 -17.74 -27.11
N PHE A 67 -11.08 -17.42 -27.40
CA PHE A 67 -10.46 -17.72 -28.70
C PHE A 67 -10.33 -19.23 -28.95
N LYS A 68 -10.18 -20.04 -27.91
CA LYS A 68 -10.12 -21.50 -28.04
C LYS A 68 -11.48 -22.15 -28.28
N LYS A 69 -12.54 -21.67 -27.61
CA LYS A 69 -13.87 -22.30 -27.65
C LYS A 69 -14.84 -21.67 -28.65
N TYR A 70 -14.63 -20.43 -29.06
CA TYR A 70 -15.56 -19.69 -29.89
C TYR A 70 -14.88 -19.03 -31.08
N LYS A 71 -15.65 -18.80 -32.15
CA LYS A 71 -15.17 -18.03 -33.31
C LYS A 71 -15.15 -16.54 -32.94
N PRO A 72 -14.02 -15.83 -33.12
CA PRO A 72 -13.95 -14.41 -32.78
C PRO A 72 -14.92 -13.57 -33.62
N THR A 73 -15.84 -12.88 -32.95
CA THR A 73 -16.70 -11.83 -33.51
C THR A 73 -16.55 -10.55 -32.71
N ARG A 74 -16.94 -9.39 -33.28
CA ARG A 74 -16.92 -8.10 -32.57
C ARG A 74 -17.73 -8.15 -31.27
N ASN A 75 -18.95 -8.69 -31.32
CA ASN A 75 -19.82 -8.78 -30.17
C ASN A 75 -19.29 -9.78 -29.13
N GLY A 76 -18.72 -10.91 -29.57
CA GLY A 76 -18.13 -11.87 -28.63
C GLY A 76 -16.84 -11.37 -27.97
N ILE A 77 -16.04 -10.54 -28.66
CA ILE A 77 -14.88 -9.84 -28.05
C ILE A 77 -15.35 -8.85 -26.97
N LEU A 78 -16.38 -8.05 -27.27
CA LEU A 78 -16.96 -7.12 -26.29
C LEU A 78 -17.56 -7.88 -25.09
N ALA A 79 -18.27 -8.98 -25.34
CA ALA A 79 -18.82 -9.83 -24.29
C ALA A 79 -17.72 -10.47 -23.43
N ALA A 80 -16.64 -10.99 -24.03
CA ALA A 80 -15.50 -11.52 -23.30
C ALA A 80 -14.82 -10.46 -22.43
N GLY A 81 -14.66 -9.24 -22.94
CA GLY A 81 -14.17 -8.10 -22.15
C GLY A 81 -15.08 -7.76 -20.97
N GLY A 82 -16.40 -7.69 -21.20
CA GLY A 82 -17.39 -7.47 -20.14
C GLY A 82 -17.37 -8.57 -19.07
N ILE A 83 -17.28 -9.84 -19.48
CA ILE A 83 -17.17 -10.99 -18.58
C ILE A 83 -15.88 -10.92 -17.76
N ALA A 84 -14.75 -10.56 -18.37
CA ALA A 84 -13.48 -10.42 -17.65
C ALA A 84 -13.55 -9.35 -16.55
N VAL A 85 -14.13 -8.18 -16.85
CA VAL A 85 -14.35 -7.11 -15.87
C VAL A 85 -15.34 -7.56 -14.79
N ALA A 86 -16.40 -8.27 -15.15
CA ALA A 86 -17.36 -8.80 -14.19
C ALA A 86 -16.73 -9.82 -13.24
N ILE A 87 -15.93 -10.77 -13.74
CA ILE A 87 -15.21 -11.75 -12.91
C ILE A 87 -14.24 -11.03 -11.96
N LEU A 88 -13.47 -10.06 -12.48
CA LEU A 88 -12.56 -9.27 -11.65
C LEU A 88 -13.32 -8.53 -10.54
N GLY A 89 -14.44 -7.87 -10.87
CA GLY A 89 -15.29 -7.17 -9.90
C GLY A 89 -15.91 -8.10 -8.86
N VAL A 90 -16.41 -9.27 -9.27
CA VAL A 90 -16.96 -10.29 -8.36
C VAL A 90 -15.89 -10.80 -7.41
N ILE A 91 -14.66 -11.06 -7.86
CA ILE A 91 -13.59 -11.50 -6.96
C ILE A 91 -13.18 -10.36 -6.01
N MET A 92 -12.92 -9.16 -6.55
CA MET A 92 -12.42 -8.03 -5.77
C MET A 92 -13.40 -7.50 -4.72
N TYR A 93 -14.68 -7.38 -5.06
CA TYR A 93 -15.70 -6.76 -4.21
C TYR A 93 -16.72 -7.76 -3.65
N GLY A 94 -16.89 -8.92 -4.28
CA GLY A 94 -17.82 -9.96 -3.83
C GLY A 94 -17.15 -11.04 -2.99
N VAL A 95 -16.08 -11.68 -3.49
CA VAL A 95 -15.46 -12.82 -2.81
C VAL A 95 -14.57 -12.36 -1.65
N ILE A 96 -13.60 -11.48 -1.91
CA ILE A 96 -12.57 -11.10 -0.93
C ILE A 96 -13.19 -10.44 0.31
N PRO A 97 -13.86 -9.27 0.22
CA PRO A 97 -14.49 -8.64 1.39
C PRO A 97 -15.87 -9.24 1.71
N GLY A 98 -16.60 -9.77 0.74
CA GLY A 98 -17.98 -10.21 0.96
C GLY A 98 -18.10 -11.48 1.81
N ILE A 99 -17.17 -12.44 1.70
CA ILE A 99 -17.16 -13.62 2.59
C ILE A 99 -17.01 -13.17 4.05
N VAL A 100 -16.09 -12.25 4.32
CA VAL A 100 -15.84 -11.73 5.68
C VAL A 100 -16.98 -10.83 6.15
N THR A 101 -17.59 -10.06 5.25
CA THR A 101 -18.76 -9.23 5.56
C THR A 101 -19.94 -10.09 6.01
N ILE A 102 -20.26 -11.18 5.31
CA ILE A 102 -21.36 -12.07 5.71
C ILE A 102 -21.01 -12.78 7.04
N ALA A 103 -19.75 -13.19 7.22
CA ALA A 103 -19.28 -13.74 8.50
C ALA A 103 -19.51 -12.75 9.66
N SER A 104 -19.30 -11.45 9.43
CA SER A 104 -19.54 -10.40 10.44
C SER A 104 -21.02 -10.26 10.81
N TRP A 105 -21.95 -10.49 9.87
CA TRP A 105 -23.40 -10.46 10.14
C TRP A 105 -23.83 -11.64 11.00
N PHE A 106 -23.32 -12.84 10.70
CA PHE A 106 -23.53 -14.01 11.56
C PHE A 106 -22.92 -13.79 12.94
N GLU A 107 -21.74 -13.21 13.02
CA GLU A 107 -21.09 -12.88 14.28
C GLU A 107 -21.96 -11.94 15.14
N LEU A 108 -22.51 -10.86 14.56
CA LEU A 108 -23.45 -9.99 15.30
C LEU A 108 -24.72 -10.74 15.73
N LEU A 109 -25.32 -11.55 14.84
CA LEU A 109 -26.55 -12.28 15.13
C LEU A 109 -26.37 -13.23 16.32
N PHE A 110 -25.31 -14.03 16.30
CA PHE A 110 -25.10 -15.06 17.33
C PHE A 110 -24.59 -14.47 18.65
N VAL A 111 -23.67 -13.50 18.60
CA VAL A 111 -23.11 -12.90 19.82
C VAL A 111 -24.05 -11.87 20.42
N ASN A 112 -24.49 -10.87 19.64
CA ASN A 112 -25.33 -9.81 20.17
C ASN A 112 -26.81 -10.20 20.25
N GLY A 113 -27.30 -11.00 19.31
CA GLY A 113 -28.69 -11.46 19.26
C GLY A 113 -28.97 -12.62 20.21
N PHE A 114 -28.22 -13.73 20.11
CA PHE A 114 -28.42 -14.92 20.94
C PHE A 114 -27.59 -14.94 22.24
N GLY A 115 -26.64 -14.01 22.42
CA GLY A 115 -25.83 -13.93 23.64
C GLY A 115 -24.73 -15.01 23.73
N LEU A 116 -24.31 -15.58 22.60
CA LEU A 116 -23.29 -16.61 22.55
C LEU A 116 -21.87 -16.01 22.63
N PRO A 117 -20.84 -16.82 22.98
CA PRO A 117 -19.45 -16.36 23.02
C PRO A 117 -18.94 -15.86 21.66
N TYR A 118 -17.92 -14.99 21.71
CA TYR A 118 -17.23 -14.50 20.51
C TYR A 118 -16.79 -15.62 19.57
N ASN A 119 -16.75 -15.31 18.28
CA ASN A 119 -16.42 -16.16 17.14
C ASN A 119 -17.43 -17.29 16.84
N THR A 120 -18.48 -17.47 17.65
CA THR A 120 -19.50 -18.51 17.41
C THR A 120 -20.22 -18.28 16.08
N GLY A 121 -20.55 -17.04 15.74
CA GLY A 121 -21.25 -16.75 14.48
C GLY A 121 -20.37 -17.02 13.26
N VAL A 122 -19.08 -16.69 13.34
CA VAL A 122 -18.09 -17.02 12.30
C VAL A 122 -18.01 -18.53 12.06
N VAL A 123 -17.95 -19.35 13.12
CA VAL A 123 -17.90 -20.82 13.01
C VAL A 123 -19.17 -21.38 12.38
N VAL A 124 -20.36 -20.91 12.82
CA VAL A 124 -21.64 -21.33 12.24
C VAL A 124 -21.72 -20.95 10.76
N TYR A 125 -21.29 -19.75 10.40
CA TYR A 125 -21.22 -19.33 8.99
C TYR A 125 -20.28 -20.21 8.17
N ALA A 126 -19.11 -20.55 8.69
CA ALA A 126 -18.15 -21.43 8.00
C ALA A 126 -18.76 -22.82 7.73
N ILE A 127 -19.43 -23.42 8.72
CA ILE A 127 -20.11 -24.71 8.58
C ILE A 127 -21.24 -24.60 7.54
N ALA A 128 -22.05 -23.55 7.61
CA ALA A 128 -23.14 -23.31 6.66
C ALA A 128 -22.62 -23.14 5.23
N LEU A 129 -21.54 -22.37 5.03
CA LEU A 129 -20.89 -22.17 3.73
C LEU A 129 -20.37 -23.50 3.18
N ILE A 130 -19.68 -24.30 4.00
CA ILE A 130 -19.23 -25.65 3.61
C ILE A 130 -20.42 -26.53 3.21
N GLY A 131 -21.49 -26.53 4.01
CA GLY A 131 -22.71 -27.29 3.71
C GLY A 131 -23.34 -26.91 2.38
N VAL A 132 -23.50 -25.61 2.10
CA VAL A 132 -24.05 -25.09 0.84
C VAL A 132 -23.16 -25.46 -0.35
N VAL A 133 -21.84 -25.33 -0.20
CA VAL A 133 -20.87 -25.69 -1.24
C VAL A 133 -20.92 -27.19 -1.55
N VAL A 134 -20.89 -28.04 -0.52
CA VAL A 134 -20.94 -29.50 -0.67
C VAL A 134 -22.25 -29.91 -1.34
N TRP A 135 -23.36 -29.32 -0.92
CA TRP A 135 -24.66 -29.51 -1.58
C TRP A 135 -24.62 -29.09 -3.05
N ALA A 136 -24.08 -27.91 -3.38
CA ALA A 136 -24.00 -27.40 -4.74
C ALA A 136 -23.11 -28.28 -5.65
N ILE A 137 -21.98 -28.78 -5.14
CA ILE A 137 -21.12 -29.73 -5.84
C ILE A 137 -21.90 -31.02 -6.11
N ASN A 138 -22.49 -31.63 -5.08
CA ASN A 138 -23.25 -32.88 -5.23
C ASN A 138 -24.44 -32.73 -6.17
N TYR A 139 -25.17 -31.61 -6.09
CA TYR A 139 -26.27 -31.28 -6.98
C TYR A 139 -25.80 -31.15 -8.43
N SER A 140 -24.70 -30.42 -8.67
CA SER A 140 -24.13 -30.24 -10.01
C SER A 140 -23.66 -31.56 -10.63
N ILE A 141 -23.09 -32.48 -9.83
CA ILE A 141 -22.70 -33.81 -10.29
C ILE A 141 -23.93 -34.64 -10.66
N LYS A 142 -24.92 -34.74 -9.76
CA LYS A 142 -26.17 -35.50 -9.98
C LYS A 142 -26.92 -35.05 -11.23
N LYS A 143 -26.96 -33.73 -11.49
CA LYS A 143 -27.62 -33.13 -12.66
C LYS A 143 -26.71 -33.01 -13.89
N LYS A 144 -25.46 -33.50 -13.83
CA LYS A 144 -24.46 -33.42 -14.91
C LYS A 144 -24.19 -31.98 -15.40
N MET A 145 -24.29 -30.99 -14.51
CA MET A 145 -24.10 -29.57 -14.80
C MET A 145 -22.60 -29.18 -14.75
N VAL A 146 -21.86 -29.50 -15.82
CA VAL A 146 -20.39 -29.35 -15.87
C VAL A 146 -19.91 -27.92 -15.58
N VAL A 147 -20.59 -26.91 -16.14
CA VAL A 147 -20.22 -25.50 -15.96
C VAL A 147 -20.42 -25.07 -14.50
N LEU A 148 -21.58 -25.38 -13.91
CA LEU A 148 -21.85 -25.08 -12.51
C LEU A 148 -20.86 -25.79 -11.58
N ASN A 149 -20.58 -27.07 -11.83
CA ASN A 149 -19.60 -27.83 -11.06
C ASN A 149 -18.21 -27.17 -11.12
N THR A 150 -17.77 -26.73 -12.31
CA THR A 150 -16.49 -26.05 -12.49
C THR A 150 -16.45 -24.72 -11.74
N ILE A 151 -17.52 -23.91 -11.81
CA ILE A 151 -17.62 -22.62 -11.09
C ILE A 151 -17.57 -22.83 -9.57
N VAL A 152 -18.38 -23.75 -9.04
CA VAL A 152 -18.42 -24.01 -7.60
C VAL A 152 -17.07 -24.57 -7.13
N THR A 153 -16.48 -25.51 -7.87
CA THR A 153 -15.15 -26.06 -7.52
C THR A 153 -14.07 -24.99 -7.58
N ALA A 154 -14.09 -24.10 -8.59
CA ALA A 154 -13.17 -22.97 -8.68
C ALA A 154 -13.33 -22.03 -7.47
N PHE A 155 -14.56 -21.71 -7.07
CA PHE A 155 -14.84 -20.93 -5.88
C PHE A 155 -14.26 -21.60 -4.61
N VAL A 156 -14.44 -22.91 -4.45
CA VAL A 156 -13.88 -23.65 -3.31
C VAL A 156 -12.37 -23.52 -3.24
N VAL A 157 -11.67 -23.78 -4.34
CA VAL A 157 -10.21 -23.72 -4.32
C VAL A 157 -9.68 -22.29 -4.19
N ILE A 158 -10.44 -21.28 -4.67
CA ILE A 158 -10.14 -19.87 -4.36
C ILE A 158 -10.23 -19.62 -2.86
N VAL A 159 -11.30 -20.08 -2.20
CA VAL A 159 -11.47 -19.94 -0.75
C VAL A 159 -10.39 -20.69 0.03
N ILE A 160 -10.00 -21.89 -0.41
CA ILE A 160 -8.87 -22.63 0.18
C ILE A 160 -7.58 -21.82 0.04
N GLY A 161 -7.26 -21.28 -1.13
CA GLY A 161 -6.08 -20.44 -1.30
C GLY A 161 -6.14 -19.15 -0.45
N TYR A 162 -7.32 -18.54 -0.39
CA TYR A 162 -7.60 -17.33 0.40
C TYR A 162 -7.49 -17.59 1.91
N SER A 163 -7.66 -18.84 2.37
CA SER A 163 -7.49 -19.21 3.78
C SER A 163 -6.07 -18.94 4.31
N SER A 164 -5.08 -18.67 3.44
CA SER A 164 -3.77 -18.16 3.85
C SER A 164 -3.85 -16.89 4.72
N PHE A 165 -4.90 -16.07 4.57
CA PHE A 165 -5.17 -14.93 5.47
C PHE A 165 -5.46 -15.33 6.92
N ALA A 166 -5.84 -16.58 7.18
CA ALA A 166 -6.00 -17.06 8.55
C ALA A 166 -4.70 -16.94 9.36
N MET A 167 -3.53 -17.00 8.71
CA MET A 167 -2.25 -16.75 9.38
C MET A 167 -2.19 -15.36 10.04
N ILE A 168 -2.80 -14.34 9.42
CA ILE A 168 -2.86 -12.99 9.98
C ILE A 168 -3.66 -12.98 11.27
N VAL A 169 -4.86 -13.58 11.27
CA VAL A 169 -5.74 -13.66 12.45
C VAL A 169 -5.11 -14.49 13.56
N ILE A 170 -4.52 -15.65 13.21
CA ILE A 170 -3.85 -16.55 14.16
C ILE A 170 -2.65 -15.84 14.81
N ARG A 171 -1.84 -15.16 14.01
CA ARG A 171 -0.67 -14.44 14.51
C ARG A 171 -1.07 -13.24 15.37
N SER A 172 -2.07 -12.47 14.94
CA SER A 172 -2.61 -11.35 15.73
C SER A 172 -3.22 -11.82 17.06
N SER A 173 -3.92 -12.95 17.08
CA SER A 173 -4.42 -13.57 18.32
C SER A 173 -3.31 -13.98 19.30
N ALA A 174 -2.11 -14.30 18.81
CA ALA A 174 -0.93 -14.54 19.66
C ALA A 174 -0.32 -13.24 20.21
N ASN A 175 -0.79 -12.08 19.73
CA ASN A 175 -0.46 -10.72 20.15
C ASN A 175 1.06 -10.48 20.25
N PRO A 176 1.78 -10.59 19.12
CA PRO A 176 3.22 -10.35 19.07
C PRO A 176 3.57 -8.88 19.40
N PRO A 177 4.85 -8.57 19.70
CA PRO A 177 5.31 -7.21 19.97
C PRO A 177 4.92 -6.16 18.92
N MET A 178 4.74 -6.60 17.68
CA MET A 178 4.20 -5.81 16.59
C MET A 178 2.99 -6.51 15.98
N ASP A 179 1.81 -5.97 16.26
CA ASP A 179 0.54 -6.46 15.73
C ASP A 179 -0.32 -5.28 15.23
N GLU A 180 0.00 -4.81 14.02
CA GLU A 180 -0.57 -3.60 13.44
C GLU A 180 -2.07 -3.76 13.15
N ASN A 181 -2.87 -2.85 13.70
CA ASN A 181 -4.34 -2.87 13.68
C ASN A 181 -5.02 -4.04 14.40
N ASN A 182 -4.27 -4.95 15.04
CA ASN A 182 -4.78 -6.12 15.78
C ASN A 182 -5.96 -6.85 15.07
N PRO A 183 -5.76 -7.43 13.86
CA PRO A 183 -6.79 -8.15 13.12
C PRO A 183 -7.16 -9.53 13.70
N ASP A 184 -7.42 -9.61 15.01
CA ASP A 184 -7.69 -10.83 15.78
C ASP A 184 -9.16 -11.30 15.72
N ASN A 185 -10.06 -10.47 15.17
CA ASN A 185 -11.49 -10.75 15.07
C ASN A 185 -12.04 -10.37 13.68
N VAL A 186 -13.25 -10.82 13.37
CA VAL A 186 -13.85 -10.67 12.03
C VAL A 186 -14.02 -9.21 11.59
N PHE A 187 -14.28 -8.26 12.51
CA PHE A 187 -14.44 -6.84 12.17
C PHE A 187 -13.09 -6.18 11.92
N ALA A 188 -12.10 -6.47 12.77
CA ALA A 188 -10.74 -5.98 12.57
C ALA A 188 -10.12 -6.56 11.29
N LEU A 189 -10.34 -7.85 11.00
CA LEU A 189 -9.95 -8.46 9.73
C LEU A 189 -10.66 -7.81 8.53
N LEU A 190 -11.95 -7.54 8.62
CA LEU A 190 -12.69 -6.85 7.56
C LEU A 190 -12.11 -5.45 7.32
N SER A 191 -11.77 -4.72 8.39
CA SER A 191 -11.16 -3.41 8.29
C SER A 191 -9.77 -3.45 7.66
N TYR A 192 -8.96 -4.45 8.04
CA TYR A 192 -7.66 -4.74 7.47
C TYR A 192 -7.74 -5.03 5.96
N LEU A 193 -8.65 -5.92 5.54
CA LEU A 193 -8.85 -6.28 4.13
C LEU A 193 -9.35 -5.11 3.28
N ASN A 194 -10.24 -4.29 3.84
CA ASN A 194 -10.73 -3.07 3.17
C ASN A 194 -9.71 -1.94 3.16
N ARG A 195 -8.62 -2.06 3.93
CA ARG A 195 -7.54 -1.07 4.02
C ARG A 195 -8.05 0.30 4.46
N ASP A 196 -8.99 0.31 5.41
CA ASP A 196 -9.72 1.51 5.82
C ASP A 196 -8.81 2.66 6.28
N GLN A 197 -7.64 2.33 6.84
CA GLN A 197 -6.65 3.30 7.31
C GLN A 197 -6.12 4.27 6.23
N TYR A 198 -6.22 3.91 4.94
CA TYR A 198 -5.71 4.75 3.85
C TYR A 198 -6.77 5.69 3.24
N GLY A 199 -8.03 5.59 3.69
CA GLY A 199 -9.14 6.38 3.16
C GLY A 199 -9.54 6.02 1.72
N ASN A 200 -10.47 6.80 1.18
CA ASN A 200 -11.02 6.57 -0.15
C ASN A 200 -10.23 7.30 -1.25
N ARG A 201 -10.19 6.69 -2.43
CA ARG A 201 -9.68 7.29 -3.66
C ARG A 201 -10.74 7.21 -4.75
N PRO A 202 -11.18 8.33 -5.33
CA PRO A 202 -12.24 8.29 -6.33
C PRO A 202 -11.69 7.72 -7.64
N LEU A 203 -12.42 6.77 -8.24
CA LEU A 203 -12.03 6.11 -9.50
C LEU A 203 -12.91 6.55 -10.67
N LEU A 204 -14.21 6.23 -10.62
CA LEU A 204 -15.15 6.51 -11.71
C LEU A 204 -15.84 7.86 -11.57
N TYR A 205 -16.12 8.29 -10.34
CA TYR A 205 -16.77 9.56 -10.04
C TYR A 205 -16.28 10.06 -8.68
N GLY A 206 -16.15 11.38 -8.54
CA GLY A 206 -15.70 11.99 -7.29
C GLY A 206 -15.27 13.43 -7.48
N GLU A 207 -14.64 13.98 -6.45
CA GLU A 207 -14.28 15.38 -6.31
C GLU A 207 -12.94 15.77 -6.95
N TYR A 208 -12.83 17.04 -7.35
CA TYR A 208 -11.53 17.65 -7.61
C TYR A 208 -10.81 18.02 -6.31
N TYR A 209 -9.49 18.13 -6.38
CA TYR A 209 -8.63 18.46 -5.24
C TYR A 209 -8.97 19.78 -4.53
N ASN A 210 -9.68 20.71 -5.19
CA ASN A 210 -10.09 21.99 -4.61
C ASN A 210 -11.59 22.07 -4.32
N ALA A 211 -12.28 20.92 -4.26
CA ALA A 211 -13.66 20.87 -3.84
C ALA A 211 -13.79 21.30 -2.36
N PRO A 212 -14.64 22.29 -2.05
CA PRO A 212 -14.94 22.65 -0.67
C PRO A 212 -15.61 21.48 0.06
N ALA A 213 -15.13 21.17 1.26
CA ALA A 213 -15.82 20.27 2.18
C ALA A 213 -17.00 21.04 2.82
N LEU A 214 -18.21 20.53 2.65
CA LEU A 214 -19.45 21.07 3.23
C LEU A 214 -19.72 20.50 4.63
N GLY A 215 -19.05 19.41 4.99
CA GLY A 215 -19.18 18.76 6.28
C GLY A 215 -18.56 17.37 6.29
N ILE A 216 -18.80 16.64 7.37
CA ILE A 216 -18.37 15.25 7.55
C ILE A 216 -19.63 14.39 7.68
N GLU A 217 -19.63 13.21 7.07
CA GLU A 217 -20.69 12.21 7.21
C GLU A 217 -20.14 10.90 7.77
N ASN A 218 -20.95 10.25 8.61
CA ASN A 218 -20.65 8.94 9.17
C ASN A 218 -21.04 7.85 8.16
N THR A 219 -20.12 6.92 7.86
CA THR A 219 -20.36 5.86 6.88
C THR A 219 -20.59 4.50 7.54
N SER A 220 -19.53 3.80 7.93
CA SER A 220 -19.61 2.45 8.53
C SER A 220 -19.28 2.46 10.02
N PRO A 221 -19.99 1.69 10.85
CA PRO A 221 -19.66 1.54 12.27
C PRO A 221 -18.31 0.84 12.48
N ILE A 222 -17.58 1.23 13.52
CA ILE A 222 -16.40 0.56 14.03
C ILE A 222 -16.79 -0.18 15.30
N TYR A 223 -16.68 -1.51 15.28
CA TYR A 223 -17.04 -2.37 16.40
C TYR A 223 -15.83 -2.70 17.28
N ILE A 224 -16.05 -2.74 18.58
CA ILE A 224 -15.10 -3.24 19.58
C ILE A 224 -15.75 -4.35 20.41
N GLN A 225 -14.93 -5.27 20.93
CA GLN A 225 -15.38 -6.30 21.87
C GLN A 225 -15.44 -5.73 23.29
N LYS A 226 -16.63 -5.73 23.91
CA LYS A 226 -16.83 -5.23 25.28
C LYS A 226 -17.93 -6.01 26.01
N ASN A 227 -17.59 -6.55 27.18
CA ASN A 227 -18.51 -7.30 28.06
C ASN A 227 -19.23 -8.46 27.34
N GLY A 228 -18.53 -9.24 26.52
CA GLY A 228 -19.09 -10.38 25.79
C GLY A 228 -19.98 -10.01 24.60
N LYS A 229 -20.03 -8.74 24.19
CA LYS A 229 -20.76 -8.27 23.01
C LYS A 229 -19.89 -7.40 22.10
N TYR A 230 -20.30 -7.21 20.85
CA TYR A 230 -19.74 -6.18 19.98
C TYR A 230 -20.49 -4.86 20.16
N LYS A 231 -19.78 -3.79 20.46
CA LYS A 231 -20.36 -2.44 20.60
C LYS A 231 -19.78 -1.52 19.55
N VAL A 232 -20.60 -0.62 19.03
CA VAL A 232 -20.14 0.45 18.15
C VAL A 232 -19.35 1.45 19.01
N ALA A 233 -18.06 1.58 18.75
CA ALA A 233 -17.19 2.56 19.42
C ALA A 233 -17.34 3.93 18.77
N THR A 234 -17.28 3.96 17.43
CA THR A 234 -17.43 5.17 16.63
C THR A 234 -17.85 4.79 15.20
N TYR A 235 -17.94 5.77 14.31
CA TYR A 235 -18.18 5.58 12.89
C TYR A 235 -16.98 6.08 12.09
N LYS A 236 -16.73 5.43 10.95
CA LYS A 236 -15.85 6.02 9.93
C LYS A 236 -16.47 7.31 9.43
N THR A 237 -15.62 8.30 9.19
CA THR A 237 -16.02 9.62 8.74
C THR A 237 -15.47 9.90 7.34
N GLU A 238 -16.30 10.48 6.48
CA GLU A 238 -15.92 10.92 5.15
C GLU A 238 -16.34 12.37 4.91
N TYR A 239 -15.55 13.10 4.11
CA TYR A 239 -15.89 14.48 3.78
C TYR A 239 -16.99 14.53 2.71
N LYS A 240 -18.03 15.30 2.99
CA LYS A 240 -19.05 15.64 2.00
C LYS A 240 -18.61 16.87 1.22
N PHE A 241 -18.28 16.69 -0.05
CA PHE A 241 -17.83 17.78 -0.91
C PHE A 241 -18.97 18.47 -1.68
N ASP A 242 -18.76 19.71 -2.09
CA ASP A 242 -19.66 20.43 -2.99
C ASP A 242 -19.78 19.70 -4.34
N LYS A 243 -21.00 19.27 -4.68
CA LYS A 243 -21.33 18.52 -5.91
C LYS A 243 -20.91 19.28 -7.18
N ARG A 244 -20.87 20.62 -7.16
CA ARG A 244 -20.43 21.43 -8.30
C ARG A 244 -18.97 21.17 -8.66
N PHE A 245 -18.15 20.65 -7.75
CA PHE A 245 -16.74 20.30 -7.96
C PHE A 245 -16.49 18.82 -8.25
N GLN A 246 -17.55 18.03 -8.42
CA GLN A 246 -17.43 16.62 -8.79
C GLN A 246 -17.35 16.44 -10.32
N THR A 247 -16.76 15.33 -10.74
CA THR A 247 -16.59 14.97 -12.15
C THR A 247 -16.56 13.45 -12.34
N LEU A 248 -16.78 13.01 -13.57
CA LEU A 248 -16.46 11.65 -14.01
C LEU A 248 -14.95 11.52 -14.16
N PHE A 249 -14.40 10.38 -13.77
CA PHE A 249 -12.98 10.05 -13.87
C PHE A 249 -12.05 11.11 -13.24
N PRO A 250 -12.20 11.43 -11.94
CA PRO A 250 -11.34 12.41 -11.26
C PRO A 250 -9.91 11.86 -11.13
N ARG A 251 -8.92 12.63 -11.57
CA ARG A 251 -7.49 12.29 -11.52
C ARG A 251 -6.70 13.24 -10.62
N MET A 252 -7.21 14.46 -10.44
CA MET A 252 -6.69 15.45 -9.51
C MET A 252 -7.64 15.57 -8.33
N TYR A 253 -7.37 14.84 -7.25
CA TYR A 253 -8.20 14.78 -6.04
C TYR A 253 -7.34 15.04 -4.78
N TRP A 254 -8.01 15.21 -3.63
CA TRP A 254 -7.42 15.41 -2.31
C TRP A 254 -6.56 16.71 -2.13
N PRO A 255 -6.96 17.63 -1.23
CA PRO A 255 -6.31 18.93 -1.05
C PRO A 255 -5.06 18.88 -0.15
N LYS A 256 -3.95 18.25 -0.59
CA LYS A 256 -2.66 18.47 0.10
C LYS A 256 -1.98 19.73 -0.44
N PRO A 257 -1.62 20.73 0.40
CA PRO A 257 -1.04 21.99 -0.06
C PRO A 257 0.14 21.82 -1.03
N ALA A 258 1.07 20.91 -0.73
CA ALA A 258 2.22 20.63 -1.60
C ALA A 258 1.80 20.05 -2.97
N GLN A 259 0.74 19.22 -3.02
CA GLN A 259 0.25 18.57 -4.23
C GLN A 259 -0.52 19.52 -5.15
N VAL A 260 -1.16 20.56 -4.60
CA VAL A 260 -1.90 21.58 -5.39
C VAL A 260 -1.01 22.25 -6.43
N SER A 261 0.21 22.61 -6.06
CA SER A 261 1.18 23.21 -6.99
C SER A 261 1.52 22.28 -8.15
N GLN A 262 1.64 20.98 -7.86
CA GLN A 262 1.93 19.95 -8.84
C GLN A 262 0.73 19.68 -9.76
N TYR A 263 -0.50 19.66 -9.22
CA TYR A 263 -1.70 19.56 -10.06
C TYR A 263 -1.78 20.72 -11.06
N LYS A 264 -1.43 21.94 -10.64
CA LYS A 264 -1.36 23.10 -11.55
C LYS A 264 -0.29 22.92 -12.64
N TYR A 265 0.91 22.45 -12.26
CA TYR A 265 2.02 22.22 -13.20
C TYR A 265 1.71 21.12 -14.24
N TRP A 266 1.28 19.95 -13.77
CA TRP A 266 1.02 18.78 -14.62
C TRP A 266 -0.30 18.90 -15.39
N GLY A 267 -1.34 19.41 -14.75
CA GLY A 267 -2.67 19.59 -15.33
C GLY A 267 -2.85 20.87 -16.14
N ASN A 268 -1.87 21.79 -16.14
CA ASN A 268 -1.94 23.12 -16.77
C ASN A 268 -3.27 23.83 -16.48
N ILE A 269 -3.61 23.90 -15.19
CA ILE A 269 -4.94 24.34 -14.75
C ILE A 269 -5.11 25.83 -15.07
N ASP A 270 -6.12 26.13 -15.89
CA ASP A 270 -6.53 27.50 -16.17
C ASP A 270 -7.47 28.06 -15.08
N LYS A 271 -7.56 29.39 -15.01
CA LYS A 271 -8.48 30.10 -14.11
C LYS A 271 -9.78 30.49 -14.83
N LYS A 272 -10.32 29.63 -15.70
CA LYS A 272 -11.44 30.00 -16.60
C LYS A 272 -12.83 29.61 -16.08
N ASN A 273 -12.92 28.84 -15.00
CA ASN A 273 -14.20 28.34 -14.49
C ASN A 273 -14.44 28.75 -13.03
N PRO A 274 -14.77 30.04 -12.77
CA PRO A 274 -15.03 30.54 -11.42
C PRO A 274 -16.36 30.02 -10.88
N ILE A 275 -16.34 29.48 -9.66
CA ILE A 275 -17.53 29.14 -8.89
C ILE A 275 -17.54 30.02 -7.64
N ARG A 276 -18.60 30.81 -7.49
CA ARG A 276 -18.82 31.61 -6.28
C ARG A 276 -19.51 30.75 -5.21
N LEU A 277 -18.90 30.71 -4.04
CA LEU A 277 -19.44 30.08 -2.85
C LEU A 277 -20.39 31.04 -2.12
N GLU A 278 -21.20 30.50 -1.20
CA GLU A 278 -22.16 31.28 -0.41
C GLU A 278 -21.46 32.31 0.50
N ASN A 279 -20.25 32.02 0.96
CA ASN A 279 -19.39 32.93 1.73
C ASN A 279 -18.77 34.06 0.87
N GLY A 280 -19.07 34.12 -0.43
CA GLY A 280 -18.54 35.12 -1.37
C GLY A 280 -17.19 34.77 -1.99
N GLU A 281 -16.51 33.70 -1.55
CA GLU A 281 -15.24 33.24 -2.11
C GLU A 281 -15.42 32.70 -3.53
N VAL A 282 -14.45 32.96 -4.41
CA VAL A 282 -14.44 32.45 -5.78
C VAL A 282 -13.36 31.39 -5.91
N ILE A 283 -13.78 30.15 -6.15
CA ILE A 283 -12.89 29.02 -6.39
C ILE A 283 -12.97 28.62 -7.85
N TYR A 284 -11.81 28.48 -8.50
CA TYR A 284 -11.73 28.09 -9.90
C TYR A 284 -11.73 26.56 -10.03
N LYS A 285 -12.83 26.00 -10.53
CA LYS A 285 -12.96 24.56 -10.74
C LYS A 285 -12.06 24.12 -11.90
N PRO A 286 -11.22 23.08 -11.74
CA PRO A 286 -10.45 22.51 -12.84
C PRO A 286 -11.36 22.05 -13.99
N SER A 287 -10.95 22.33 -15.22
CA SER A 287 -11.63 21.79 -16.40
C SER A 287 -11.37 20.30 -16.56
N PHE A 288 -12.31 19.57 -17.19
CA PHE A 288 -12.11 18.15 -17.50
C PHE A 288 -10.90 17.94 -18.43
N ALA A 289 -10.61 18.90 -19.32
CA ALA A 289 -9.39 18.88 -20.13
C ALA A 289 -8.11 18.95 -19.28
N SER A 290 -8.07 19.81 -18.26
CA SER A 290 -6.92 19.87 -17.32
C SER A 290 -6.76 18.54 -16.55
N ASN A 291 -7.88 17.91 -16.17
CA ASN A 291 -7.90 16.60 -15.54
C ASN A 291 -7.31 15.50 -16.44
N LEU A 292 -7.70 15.46 -17.72
CA LEU A 292 -7.11 14.54 -18.69
C LEU A 292 -5.64 14.86 -18.99
N LEU A 293 -5.27 16.14 -19.03
CA LEU A 293 -3.88 16.54 -19.24
C LEU A 293 -2.98 16.04 -18.09
N PHE A 294 -3.47 16.13 -16.85
CA PHE A 294 -2.80 15.52 -15.70
C PHE A 294 -2.67 14.00 -15.84
N PHE A 295 -3.75 13.31 -16.25
CA PHE A 295 -3.72 11.88 -16.51
C PHE A 295 -2.62 11.50 -17.50
N PHE A 296 -2.57 12.16 -18.66
CA PHE A 296 -1.60 11.80 -19.71
C PHE A 296 -0.18 12.23 -19.36
N ARG A 297 0.03 13.45 -18.84
CA ARG A 297 1.38 13.97 -18.56
C ARG A 297 1.99 13.35 -17.30
N TYR A 298 1.24 13.27 -16.22
CA TYR A 298 1.77 12.75 -14.96
C TYR A 298 1.53 11.24 -14.84
N GLN A 299 0.28 10.79 -14.87
CA GLN A 299 -0.03 9.39 -14.53
C GLN A 299 0.40 8.39 -15.61
N VAL A 300 0.22 8.69 -16.89
CA VAL A 300 0.60 7.81 -18.00
C VAL A 300 2.05 8.01 -18.39
N ASN A 301 2.48 9.24 -18.66
CA ASN A 301 3.84 9.48 -19.14
C ASN A 301 4.87 9.39 -18.00
N PHE A 302 4.77 10.27 -17.00
CA PHE A 302 5.76 10.33 -15.92
C PHE A 302 5.73 9.10 -14.99
N MET A 303 4.55 8.58 -14.65
CA MET A 303 4.41 7.47 -13.70
C MET A 303 4.40 6.07 -14.34
N TYR A 304 4.23 5.93 -15.65
CA TYR A 304 4.26 4.60 -16.30
C TYR A 304 5.30 4.52 -17.41
N TRP A 305 5.18 5.32 -18.48
CA TRP A 305 6.10 5.24 -19.61
C TRP A 305 7.55 5.54 -19.22
N ARG A 306 7.79 6.45 -18.27
CA ARG A 306 9.12 6.69 -17.72
C ARG A 306 9.77 5.42 -17.16
N TYR A 307 9.04 4.66 -16.34
CA TYR A 307 9.54 3.39 -15.77
C TYR A 307 9.63 2.28 -16.81
N PHE A 308 8.71 2.24 -17.77
CA PHE A 308 8.83 1.35 -18.91
C PHE A 308 10.14 1.60 -19.66
N MET A 309 10.47 2.87 -19.91
CA MET A 309 11.73 3.26 -20.55
C MET A 309 12.96 3.00 -19.67
N TRP A 310 12.86 3.09 -18.33
CA TRP A 310 13.95 2.66 -17.44
C TRP A 310 14.38 1.22 -17.71
N ASN A 311 13.41 0.34 -17.96
CA ASN A 311 13.66 -1.08 -18.14
C ASN A 311 14.11 -1.45 -19.55
N PHE A 312 13.70 -0.68 -20.59
CA PHE A 312 13.94 -1.06 -21.99
C PHE A 312 14.78 -0.09 -22.81
N VAL A 313 15.17 1.06 -22.24
CA VAL A 313 16.06 2.05 -22.87
C VAL A 313 17.22 2.42 -21.96
N GLY A 314 16.98 2.57 -20.66
CA GLY A 314 17.99 2.83 -19.65
C GLY A 314 17.53 3.81 -18.57
N ARG A 315 18.26 3.88 -17.46
CA ARG A 315 17.90 4.62 -16.24
C ARG A 315 18.93 5.72 -15.95
N GLN A 316 18.46 6.94 -15.73
CA GLN A 316 19.34 8.08 -15.44
C GLN A 316 19.98 7.96 -14.05
N ASN A 317 19.18 7.60 -13.05
CA ASN A 317 19.55 7.32 -11.66
C ASN A 317 18.35 6.74 -10.90
N ASP A 318 18.56 6.36 -9.65
CA ASP A 318 17.55 5.87 -8.72
C ASP A 318 17.02 6.93 -7.74
N LEU A 319 17.41 8.19 -7.92
CA LEU A 319 16.88 9.30 -7.16
C LEU A 319 15.44 9.61 -7.57
N GLN A 320 14.63 9.98 -6.58
CA GLN A 320 13.24 10.27 -6.83
C GLN A 320 13.06 11.52 -7.71
N GLY A 321 12.25 11.37 -8.77
CA GLY A 321 11.93 12.43 -9.71
C GLY A 321 10.62 13.14 -9.39
N HIS A 322 10.55 14.43 -9.69
CA HIS A 322 9.33 15.25 -9.62
C HIS A 322 9.08 16.07 -10.90
N GLY A 323 9.50 15.54 -12.05
CA GLY A 323 9.35 16.18 -13.37
C GLY A 323 10.52 17.06 -13.81
N GLY A 324 11.56 17.19 -12.98
CA GLY A 324 12.82 17.83 -13.35
C GLY A 324 13.69 16.94 -14.24
N ILE A 325 14.72 17.54 -14.84
CA ILE A 325 15.62 16.86 -15.79
C ILE A 325 16.74 16.03 -15.12
N SER A 326 17.01 16.25 -13.84
CA SER A 326 18.19 15.69 -13.17
C SER A 326 17.96 14.34 -12.49
N ASN A 327 16.73 14.06 -12.05
CA ASN A 327 16.43 12.92 -11.19
C ASN A 327 15.31 12.05 -11.75
N GLY A 328 15.55 10.75 -11.73
CA GLY A 328 14.57 9.72 -12.03
C GLY A 328 14.16 9.63 -13.50
N ASN A 329 14.87 10.21 -14.47
CA ASN A 329 14.49 10.05 -15.88
C ASN A 329 15.03 8.75 -16.48
N TRP A 330 14.55 8.40 -17.67
CA TRP A 330 15.20 7.39 -18.49
C TRP A 330 16.28 8.04 -19.35
N ILE A 331 17.35 7.32 -19.62
CA ILE A 331 18.47 7.73 -20.48
C ILE A 331 18.79 6.61 -21.46
N SER A 332 19.16 6.96 -22.69
CA SER A 332 19.45 5.96 -23.73
C SER A 332 20.93 5.61 -23.87
N GLY A 333 21.83 6.54 -23.57
CA GLY A 333 23.24 6.46 -23.93
C GLY A 333 23.54 7.03 -25.33
N ILE A 334 22.54 7.62 -25.99
CA ILE A 334 22.67 8.27 -27.30
C ILE A 334 22.65 9.79 -27.07
N PRO A 335 23.79 10.49 -27.19
CA PRO A 335 23.93 11.88 -26.73
C PRO A 335 22.84 12.82 -27.26
N PHE A 336 22.59 12.85 -28.56
CA PHE A 336 21.61 13.80 -29.13
C PHE A 336 20.17 13.55 -28.63
N ILE A 337 19.79 12.30 -28.34
CA ILE A 337 18.44 11.96 -27.82
C ILE A 337 18.32 12.38 -26.35
N ASP A 338 19.38 12.15 -25.59
CA ASP A 338 19.39 12.42 -24.16
C ASP A 338 19.51 13.93 -23.90
N GLU A 339 20.31 14.66 -24.68
CA GLU A 339 20.49 16.11 -24.53
C GLU A 339 19.21 16.91 -24.77
N ILE A 340 18.37 16.51 -25.73
CA ILE A 340 17.08 17.16 -26.01
C ILE A 340 16.14 17.14 -24.79
N ARG A 341 16.25 16.10 -23.95
CA ARG A 341 15.33 15.88 -22.82
C ARG A 341 15.95 16.24 -21.47
N LEU A 342 17.24 15.96 -21.29
CA LEU A 342 17.94 16.00 -20.01
C LEU A 342 19.02 17.08 -19.95
N GLY A 343 19.26 17.80 -21.05
CA GLY A 343 20.38 18.74 -21.19
C GLY A 343 21.72 18.04 -21.40
N ASN A 344 22.78 18.83 -21.56
CA ASN A 344 24.14 18.33 -21.83
C ASN A 344 24.63 17.40 -20.71
N GLN A 345 24.85 16.13 -21.06
CA GLN A 345 25.22 15.08 -20.10
C GLN A 345 26.71 15.10 -19.72
N ASP A 346 27.56 15.75 -20.51
CA ASP A 346 29.00 15.87 -20.23
C ASP A 346 29.30 16.89 -19.12
N LYS A 347 28.35 17.79 -18.85
CA LYS A 347 28.43 18.77 -17.76
C LYS A 347 27.96 18.25 -16.40
N LEU A 348 27.62 16.96 -16.30
CA LEU A 348 27.23 16.37 -15.02
C LEU A 348 28.43 16.26 -14.08
N TYR A 349 28.18 16.48 -12.79
CA TYR A 349 29.17 16.22 -11.75
C TYR A 349 29.58 14.74 -11.73
N PRO A 350 30.84 14.41 -11.36
CA PRO A 350 31.32 13.03 -11.31
C PRO A 350 30.42 12.10 -10.50
N GLU A 351 29.87 12.58 -9.39
CA GLU A 351 28.97 11.81 -8.51
C GLU A 351 27.66 11.45 -9.18
N MET A 352 27.19 12.25 -10.14
CA MET A 352 25.98 11.97 -10.93
C MET A 352 26.28 11.03 -12.11
N LYS A 353 27.45 11.20 -12.73
CA LYS A 353 27.87 10.40 -13.88
C LYS A 353 28.24 8.96 -13.49
N ASN A 354 28.84 8.80 -12.31
CA ASN A 354 29.34 7.53 -11.79
C ASN A 354 28.38 6.87 -10.79
N GLN A 355 27.09 7.25 -10.77
CA GLN A 355 26.10 6.52 -9.98
C GLN A 355 25.92 5.13 -10.57
N LYS A 356 26.00 4.10 -9.72
CA LYS A 356 25.79 2.70 -10.15
C LYS A 356 24.44 2.49 -10.83
N SER A 357 23.40 3.20 -10.40
CA SER A 357 22.06 3.13 -10.97
C SER A 357 21.88 3.80 -12.34
N ARG A 358 22.95 4.34 -12.94
CA ARG A 358 22.95 4.97 -14.26
C ARG A 358 23.26 3.93 -15.34
N ASN A 359 22.23 3.50 -16.05
CA ASN A 359 22.29 2.35 -16.96
C ASN A 359 21.85 2.78 -18.37
N THR A 360 22.56 2.37 -19.42
CA THR A 360 22.25 2.73 -20.82
C THR A 360 22.10 1.49 -21.69
N TYR A 361 20.94 1.32 -22.34
CA TYR A 361 20.65 0.15 -23.19
C TYR A 361 20.52 0.48 -24.69
N PHE A 362 20.72 1.74 -25.07
CA PHE A 362 20.74 2.19 -26.47
C PHE A 362 19.49 1.79 -27.28
N PHE A 363 18.34 1.72 -26.61
CA PHE A 363 17.06 1.24 -27.17
C PHE A 363 17.04 -0.23 -27.63
N LEU A 364 18.11 -1.00 -27.47
CA LEU A 364 18.20 -2.37 -27.99
C LEU A 364 17.11 -3.29 -27.45
N PRO A 365 16.80 -3.33 -26.13
CA PRO A 365 15.70 -4.14 -25.61
C PRO A 365 14.34 -3.71 -26.16
N LEU A 366 14.08 -2.39 -26.22
CA LEU A 366 12.84 -1.84 -26.76
C LEU A 366 12.66 -2.21 -28.24
N ILE A 367 13.69 -2.03 -29.07
CA ILE A 367 13.65 -2.35 -30.50
C ILE A 367 13.40 -3.86 -30.71
N LEU A 368 14.10 -4.72 -29.96
CA LEU A 368 13.91 -6.16 -30.08
C LEU A 368 12.48 -6.57 -29.68
N GLY A 369 11.92 -5.96 -28.64
CA GLY A 369 10.52 -6.16 -28.25
C GLY A 369 9.54 -5.69 -29.34
N LEU A 370 9.78 -4.54 -29.98
CA LEU A 370 8.95 -4.06 -31.09
C LEU A 370 9.03 -5.00 -32.31
N ILE A 371 10.20 -5.55 -32.62
CA ILE A 371 10.36 -6.58 -33.65
C ILE A 371 9.52 -7.82 -33.30
N GLY A 372 9.54 -8.25 -32.05
CA GLY A 372 8.73 -9.39 -31.59
C GLY A 372 7.22 -9.16 -31.64
N MET A 373 6.77 -7.94 -31.33
CA MET A 373 5.37 -7.53 -31.50
C MET A 373 4.94 -7.66 -32.96
N LEU A 374 5.74 -7.12 -33.88
CA LEU A 374 5.48 -7.20 -35.32
C LEU A 374 5.50 -8.65 -35.81
N TYR A 375 6.50 -9.43 -35.41
CA TYR A 375 6.61 -10.84 -35.73
C TYR A 375 5.38 -11.63 -35.29
N GLN A 376 4.95 -11.47 -34.03
CA GLN A 376 3.78 -12.17 -33.50
C GLN A 376 2.50 -11.78 -34.24
N TYR A 377 2.29 -10.48 -34.49
CA TYR A 377 1.12 -9.98 -35.21
C TYR A 377 1.08 -10.44 -36.68
N GLN A 378 2.24 -10.65 -37.30
CA GLN A 378 2.36 -11.15 -38.67
C GLN A 378 2.32 -12.68 -38.77
N SER A 379 2.39 -13.41 -37.65
CA SER A 379 2.41 -14.89 -37.59
C SER A 379 1.03 -15.55 -37.81
N GLY A 380 0.27 -15.03 -38.77
CA GLY A 380 -1.03 -15.56 -39.17
C GLY A 380 -2.15 -15.30 -38.15
N LYS A 381 -3.26 -16.03 -38.29
CA LYS A 381 -4.47 -15.82 -37.47
C LYS A 381 -4.23 -16.11 -35.99
N LYS A 382 -3.56 -17.22 -35.68
CA LYS A 382 -3.24 -17.60 -34.30
C LYS A 382 -2.29 -16.59 -33.65
N GLY A 383 -1.22 -16.19 -34.35
CA GLY A 383 -0.30 -15.15 -33.87
C GLY A 383 -1.01 -13.84 -33.51
N LYS A 384 -1.99 -13.40 -34.31
CA LYS A 384 -2.81 -12.22 -33.98
C LYS A 384 -3.65 -12.38 -32.72
N GLN A 385 -4.23 -13.56 -32.51
CA GLN A 385 -5.00 -13.84 -31.29
C GLN A 385 -4.09 -13.80 -30.06
N ASP A 386 -2.95 -14.47 -30.14
CA ASP A 386 -1.96 -14.52 -29.05
C ASP A 386 -1.35 -13.14 -28.79
N PHE A 387 -1.14 -12.33 -29.83
CA PHE A 387 -0.70 -10.94 -29.70
C PHE A 387 -1.68 -10.12 -28.85
N TRP A 388 -2.99 -10.24 -29.10
CA TRP A 388 -3.99 -9.53 -28.31
C TRP A 388 -4.07 -10.04 -26.87
N VAL A 389 -3.82 -11.33 -26.64
CA VAL A 389 -3.72 -11.88 -25.27
C VAL A 389 -2.54 -11.26 -24.51
N VAL A 390 -1.34 -11.22 -25.10
CA VAL A 390 -0.16 -10.61 -24.48
C VAL A 390 -0.36 -9.09 -24.33
N MET A 391 -0.98 -8.43 -25.31
CA MET A 391 -1.32 -7.01 -25.25
C MET A 391 -2.31 -6.70 -24.11
N LEU A 392 -3.33 -7.53 -23.91
CA LEU A 392 -4.24 -7.38 -22.77
C LEU A 392 -3.51 -7.55 -21.45
N LEU A 393 -2.63 -8.55 -21.33
CA LEU A 393 -1.79 -8.71 -20.15
C LEU A 393 -0.94 -7.44 -19.91
N PHE A 394 -0.26 -6.93 -20.94
CA PHE A 394 0.55 -5.71 -20.90
C PHE A 394 -0.25 -4.47 -20.45
N LEU A 395 -1.44 -4.25 -21.04
CA LEU A 395 -2.27 -3.09 -20.73
C LEU A 395 -2.88 -3.16 -19.32
N PHE A 396 -3.37 -4.33 -18.90
CA PHE A 396 -4.02 -4.50 -17.60
C PHE A 396 -3.00 -4.48 -16.44
N THR A 397 -1.81 -5.04 -16.64
CA THR A 397 -0.73 -5.00 -15.64
C THR A 397 0.14 -3.74 -15.71
N GLY A 398 -0.21 -2.79 -16.59
CA GLY A 398 0.45 -1.50 -16.76
C GLY A 398 -0.52 -0.33 -16.62
N LEU A 399 -1.10 0.12 -17.73
CA LEU A 399 -1.98 1.30 -17.77
C LEU A 399 -3.26 1.15 -16.93
N ALA A 400 -3.85 -0.04 -16.80
CA ALA A 400 -5.02 -0.20 -15.93
C ALA A 400 -4.66 -0.03 -14.44
N ILE A 401 -3.44 -0.40 -14.03
CA ILE A 401 -2.93 -0.14 -12.68
C ILE A 401 -2.82 1.36 -12.43
N VAL A 402 -2.37 2.15 -13.42
CA VAL A 402 -2.34 3.62 -13.32
C VAL A 402 -3.73 4.17 -12.98
N VAL A 403 -4.76 3.67 -13.67
CA VAL A 403 -6.16 4.07 -13.43
C VAL A 403 -6.62 3.67 -12.03
N TYR A 404 -6.34 2.44 -11.60
CA TYR A 404 -6.78 1.87 -10.32
C TYR A 404 -6.08 2.48 -9.10
N LEU A 405 -4.78 2.76 -9.21
CA LEU A 405 -4.03 3.41 -8.14
C LEU A 405 -4.37 4.89 -8.03
N ASN A 406 -4.77 5.52 -9.15
CA ASN A 406 -5.04 6.96 -9.25
C ASN A 406 -4.00 7.78 -8.49
N GLN A 407 -2.72 7.61 -8.86
CA GLN A 407 -1.60 8.14 -8.09
C GLN A 407 -1.58 9.67 -8.11
N THR A 408 -1.39 10.27 -6.93
CA THR A 408 -1.21 11.71 -6.73
C THR A 408 0.25 12.12 -6.93
N PRO A 409 0.55 13.40 -7.20
CA PRO A 409 1.92 13.91 -7.27
C PRO A 409 2.63 13.81 -5.91
N LEU A 410 3.97 13.88 -5.93
CA LEU A 410 4.81 13.78 -4.73
C LEU A 410 4.58 12.47 -3.97
N GLN A 411 4.65 11.34 -4.69
CA GLN A 411 4.74 10.04 -4.03
C GLN A 411 5.95 10.00 -3.08
N PRO A 412 5.98 9.14 -2.06
CA PRO A 412 7.09 9.09 -1.10
C PRO A 412 8.36 8.43 -1.66
N ARG A 413 8.24 7.71 -2.77
CA ARG A 413 9.33 7.04 -3.49
C ARG A 413 8.92 6.70 -4.91
N GLU A 414 9.89 6.27 -5.72
CA GLU A 414 9.65 5.69 -7.04
C GLU A 414 8.83 4.37 -6.91
N ARG A 415 8.00 4.07 -7.93
CA ARG A 415 7.00 2.99 -7.92
C ARG A 415 7.01 2.11 -9.18
N ASP A 416 8.16 1.95 -9.79
CA ASP A 416 8.37 1.07 -10.96
C ASP A 416 7.87 -0.37 -10.73
N TYR A 417 8.09 -0.90 -9.52
CA TYR A 417 7.68 -2.24 -9.11
C TYR A 417 6.18 -2.54 -9.25
N ALA A 418 5.32 -1.51 -9.19
CA ALA A 418 3.88 -1.68 -9.37
C ALA A 418 3.50 -2.12 -10.80
N TYR A 419 4.41 -1.93 -11.77
CA TYR A 419 4.21 -2.22 -13.19
C TYR A 419 5.05 -3.40 -13.68
N ALA A 420 5.69 -4.15 -12.78
CA ALA A 420 6.54 -5.29 -13.14
C ALA A 420 5.81 -6.33 -14.03
N GLY A 421 4.49 -6.48 -13.85
CA GLY A 421 3.67 -7.36 -14.70
C GLY A 421 3.65 -6.95 -16.17
N SER A 422 3.64 -5.64 -16.49
CA SER A 422 3.66 -5.21 -17.89
C SER A 422 5.07 -5.30 -18.48
N PHE A 423 6.10 -5.09 -17.68
CA PHE A 423 7.49 -5.31 -18.11
C PHE A 423 7.73 -6.78 -18.44
N TYR A 424 7.17 -7.68 -17.61
CA TYR A 424 7.17 -9.11 -17.87
C TYR A 424 6.45 -9.46 -19.19
N ALA A 425 5.26 -8.88 -19.44
CA ALA A 425 4.55 -9.07 -20.70
C ALA A 425 5.36 -8.57 -21.92
N PHE A 426 6.05 -7.43 -21.79
CA PHE A 426 6.90 -6.91 -22.86
C PHE A 426 8.14 -7.79 -23.11
N ALA A 427 8.70 -8.42 -22.07
CA ALA A 427 9.81 -9.37 -22.21
C ALA A 427 9.45 -10.61 -23.04
N ILE A 428 8.17 -11.02 -23.07
CA ILE A 428 7.69 -12.07 -23.99
C ILE A 428 7.94 -11.65 -25.44
N TRP A 429 7.63 -10.39 -25.78
CA TRP A 429 7.90 -9.87 -27.12
C TRP A 429 9.39 -9.72 -27.39
N ILE A 430 10.21 -9.37 -26.40
CA ILE A 430 11.68 -9.39 -26.58
C ILE A 430 12.16 -10.79 -27.00
N GLY A 431 11.67 -11.85 -26.34
CA GLY A 431 11.96 -13.24 -26.72
C GLY A 431 11.49 -13.58 -28.13
N LEU A 432 10.27 -13.20 -28.50
CA LEU A 432 9.74 -13.37 -29.87
C LEU A 432 10.50 -12.54 -30.91
N GLY A 433 11.13 -11.44 -30.50
CA GLY A 433 11.98 -10.60 -31.34
C GLY A 433 13.15 -11.38 -31.93
N VAL A 434 13.70 -12.35 -31.19
CA VAL A 434 14.76 -13.25 -31.68
C VAL A 434 14.29 -14.04 -32.91
N LEU A 435 13.04 -14.51 -32.90
CA LEU A 435 12.43 -15.20 -34.04
C LEU A 435 12.22 -14.25 -35.22
N GLY A 436 11.84 -12.99 -34.95
CA GLY A 436 11.74 -11.95 -35.98
C GLY A 436 13.08 -11.66 -36.65
N VAL A 437 14.16 -11.54 -35.87
CA VAL A 437 15.53 -11.35 -36.39
C VAL A 437 15.98 -12.58 -37.20
N TYR A 438 15.71 -13.78 -36.69
CA TYR A 438 15.97 -15.03 -37.42
C TYR A 438 15.29 -15.05 -38.79
N GLU A 439 13.99 -14.72 -38.89
CA GLU A 439 13.27 -14.70 -40.17
C GLU A 439 13.81 -13.63 -41.13
N LEU A 440 14.32 -12.51 -40.62
CA LEU A 440 14.97 -11.49 -41.45
C LEU A 440 16.32 -11.99 -42.01
N MET A 441 17.14 -12.65 -41.18
CA MET A 441 18.44 -13.19 -41.58
C MET A 441 18.30 -14.38 -42.55
N LYS A 442 17.33 -15.25 -42.31
CA LYS A 442 17.03 -16.43 -43.13
C LYS A 442 16.72 -16.08 -44.59
N LYS A 443 16.28 -14.86 -44.88
CA LYS A 443 16.08 -14.38 -46.26
C LYS A 443 17.39 -14.29 -47.06
N LYS A 444 18.53 -14.21 -46.40
CA LYS A 444 19.85 -13.99 -47.02
C LYS A 444 20.89 -15.05 -46.66
N MET A 445 20.59 -15.95 -45.71
CA MET A 445 21.55 -16.91 -45.15
C MET A 445 20.90 -18.27 -44.84
N PRO A 446 21.69 -19.37 -44.76
CA PRO A 446 21.16 -20.68 -44.35
C PRO A 446 20.48 -20.64 -42.97
N ALA A 447 19.47 -21.50 -42.77
CA ALA A 447 18.64 -21.48 -41.56
C ALA A 447 19.45 -21.72 -40.26
N VAL A 448 20.37 -22.69 -40.25
CA VAL A 448 21.18 -23.01 -39.07
C VAL A 448 22.10 -21.83 -38.71
N ALA A 449 22.76 -21.22 -39.70
CA ALA A 449 23.60 -20.04 -39.50
C ALA A 449 22.77 -18.84 -39.02
N SER A 450 21.59 -18.62 -39.60
CA SER A 450 20.67 -17.56 -39.19
C SER A 450 20.20 -17.73 -37.75
N ALA A 451 19.86 -18.96 -37.34
CA ALA A 451 19.43 -19.24 -35.98
C ALA A 451 20.57 -18.98 -34.99
N GLY A 452 21.77 -19.52 -35.25
CA GLY A 452 22.94 -19.30 -34.40
C GLY A 452 23.31 -17.83 -34.26
N LEU A 453 23.36 -17.09 -35.37
CA LEU A 453 23.70 -15.66 -35.37
C LEU A 453 22.62 -14.81 -34.71
N ALA A 454 21.34 -15.03 -35.02
CA ALA A 454 20.24 -14.29 -34.40
C ALA A 454 20.25 -14.47 -32.88
N THR A 455 20.41 -15.71 -32.40
CA THR A 455 20.52 -16.00 -30.97
C THR A 455 21.74 -15.32 -30.35
N ALA A 456 22.94 -15.47 -30.94
CA ALA A 456 24.15 -14.88 -30.40
C ALA A 456 24.07 -13.34 -30.34
N ILE A 457 23.65 -12.69 -31.44
CA ILE A 457 23.53 -11.23 -31.51
C ILE A 457 22.51 -10.73 -30.49
N CYS A 458 21.32 -11.35 -30.42
CA CYS A 458 20.28 -10.89 -29.50
C CYS A 458 20.68 -11.12 -28.03
N LEU A 459 21.33 -12.24 -27.70
CA LEU A 459 21.83 -12.52 -26.35
C LEU A 459 22.90 -11.52 -25.91
N LEU A 460 23.81 -11.16 -26.80
CA LEU A 460 24.85 -10.16 -26.52
C LEU A 460 24.27 -8.74 -26.43
N ALA A 461 23.41 -8.37 -27.37
CA ALA A 461 22.87 -7.02 -27.48
C ALA A 461 21.87 -6.65 -26.36
N VAL A 462 21.13 -7.62 -25.82
CA VAL A 462 20.07 -7.36 -24.85
C VAL A 462 20.37 -7.97 -23.46
N PRO A 463 20.25 -9.29 -23.20
CA PRO A 463 20.52 -9.83 -21.87
C PRO A 463 21.92 -9.55 -21.34
N THR A 464 22.97 -9.69 -22.16
CA THR A 464 24.36 -9.49 -21.72
C THR A 464 24.64 -8.03 -21.40
N LEU A 465 24.19 -7.11 -22.26
CA LEU A 465 24.28 -5.67 -22.00
C LEU A 465 23.53 -5.29 -20.72
N MET A 466 22.29 -5.75 -20.56
CA MET A 466 21.51 -5.48 -19.34
C MET A 466 22.20 -6.06 -18.10
N ALA A 467 22.74 -7.28 -18.17
CA ALA A 467 23.50 -7.85 -17.06
C ALA A 467 24.73 -6.99 -16.73
N GLN A 468 25.51 -6.58 -17.74
CA GLN A 468 26.71 -5.75 -17.56
C GLN A 468 26.40 -4.37 -16.97
N GLN A 469 25.28 -3.76 -17.37
CA GLN A 469 24.86 -2.45 -16.88
C GLN A 469 24.19 -2.48 -15.49
N ASN A 470 23.63 -3.62 -15.07
CA ASN A 470 22.85 -3.71 -13.83
C ASN A 470 23.49 -4.63 -12.76
N TRP A 471 24.72 -5.10 -12.95
CA TRP A 471 25.30 -6.05 -12.00
C TRP A 471 25.66 -5.36 -10.67
N ASP A 472 26.28 -4.20 -10.75
CA ASP A 472 26.81 -3.46 -9.60
C ASP A 472 25.75 -2.65 -8.84
N ASP A 473 24.67 -2.23 -9.50
CA ASP A 473 23.54 -1.53 -8.87
C ASP A 473 22.57 -2.48 -8.13
N HIS A 474 22.50 -3.74 -8.55
CA HIS A 474 21.73 -4.80 -7.88
C HIS A 474 22.50 -5.53 -6.78
N ASP A 475 23.83 -5.40 -6.72
CA ASP A 475 24.61 -5.92 -5.60
C ASP A 475 24.26 -5.19 -4.29
N ARG A 476 23.80 -5.96 -3.31
CA ARG A 476 23.40 -5.49 -1.98
C ARG A 476 24.30 -6.03 -0.86
N SER A 477 25.35 -6.79 -1.19
CA SER A 477 26.23 -7.46 -0.23
C SER A 477 26.92 -6.51 0.77
N GLY A 478 27.08 -5.24 0.39
CA GLY A 478 27.66 -4.17 1.22
C GLY A 478 26.66 -3.27 1.96
N ARG A 479 25.34 -3.52 1.89
CA ARG A 479 24.32 -2.59 2.43
C ARG A 479 24.03 -2.82 3.91
N TYR A 480 24.97 -2.44 4.77
CA TYR A 480 24.84 -2.57 6.24
C TYR A 480 24.37 -1.29 6.95
N ALA A 481 24.30 -0.16 6.25
CA ALA A 481 24.04 1.15 6.85
C ALA A 481 22.76 1.21 7.68
N THR A 482 21.66 0.61 7.21
CA THR A 482 20.37 0.59 7.93
C THR A 482 20.46 -0.15 9.25
N LEU A 483 21.15 -1.30 9.27
CA LEU A 483 21.35 -2.06 10.51
C LEU A 483 22.36 -1.37 11.42
N ALA A 484 23.46 -0.84 10.88
CA ALA A 484 24.45 -0.09 11.65
C ALA A 484 23.80 1.12 12.35
N TYR A 485 23.02 1.90 11.60
CA TYR A 485 22.22 3.01 12.13
C TYR A 485 21.31 2.57 13.28
N ALA A 486 20.58 1.47 13.12
CA ALA A 486 19.72 0.93 14.17
C ALA A 486 20.51 0.54 15.43
N LYS A 487 21.66 -0.13 15.25
CA LYS A 487 22.56 -0.50 16.36
C LYS A 487 23.07 0.73 17.09
N ASP A 488 23.49 1.76 16.37
CA ASP A 488 24.04 2.98 16.95
C ASP A 488 22.99 3.74 17.78
N TYR A 489 21.75 3.84 17.27
CA TYR A 489 20.63 4.43 18.01
C TYR A 489 20.35 3.69 19.32
N LEU A 490 20.21 2.37 19.23
CA LEU A 490 19.91 1.55 20.41
C LEU A 490 21.07 1.61 21.41
N ASN A 491 22.32 1.48 20.96
CA ASN A 491 23.48 1.47 21.85
C ASN A 491 23.79 2.84 22.47
N SER A 492 23.36 3.93 21.85
CA SER A 492 23.48 5.29 22.41
C SER A 492 22.48 5.55 23.54
N CYS A 493 21.40 4.77 23.64
CA CYS A 493 20.44 4.90 24.72
C CYS A 493 20.91 4.19 25.99
N GLU A 494 20.65 4.80 27.14
CA GLU A 494 20.85 4.17 28.45
C GLU A 494 20.00 2.89 28.63
N LYS A 495 20.38 2.04 29.60
CA LYS A 495 19.69 0.78 29.88
C LYS A 495 18.21 1.02 30.24
N ASN A 496 17.33 0.17 29.72
CA ASN A 496 15.88 0.25 29.91
C ASN A 496 15.22 1.55 29.41
N ALA A 497 15.86 2.30 28.52
CA ALA A 497 15.31 3.55 27.99
C ALA A 497 13.96 3.37 27.27
N ILE A 498 13.24 4.48 27.13
CA ILE A 498 12.11 4.66 26.21
C ILE A 498 12.62 5.51 25.05
N LEU A 499 12.57 4.97 23.83
CA LEU A 499 12.98 5.66 22.60
C LEU A 499 11.74 5.95 21.76
N PHE A 500 11.39 7.22 21.66
CA PHE A 500 10.35 7.69 20.76
C PHE A 500 10.89 7.87 19.35
N THR A 501 10.16 7.33 18.37
CA THR A 501 10.50 7.39 16.94
C THR A 501 9.31 7.86 16.12
N TYR A 502 9.54 8.24 14.86
CA TYR A 502 8.47 8.69 13.98
C TYR A 502 8.50 7.99 12.62
N GLY A 503 7.42 7.30 12.28
CA GLY A 503 7.25 6.66 10.98
C GLY A 503 8.14 5.43 10.75
N ASP A 504 8.02 4.87 9.56
CA ASP A 504 8.53 3.54 9.23
C ASP A 504 10.07 3.50 9.17
N ASN A 505 10.68 4.50 8.55
CA ASN A 505 12.13 4.53 8.28
C ASN A 505 12.97 4.64 9.56
N ASP A 506 12.47 5.33 10.58
CA ASP A 506 13.15 5.47 11.88
C ASP A 506 12.93 4.25 12.77
N THR A 507 11.78 3.58 12.61
CA THR A 507 11.30 2.59 13.58
C THR A 507 11.59 1.15 13.15
N PHE A 508 11.32 0.80 11.90
CA PHE A 508 11.39 -0.59 11.44
C PHE A 508 12.82 -1.16 11.51
N PRO A 509 13.89 -0.41 11.19
CA PRO A 509 15.26 -0.89 11.40
C PRO A 509 15.55 -1.26 12.86
N LEU A 510 15.02 -0.47 13.82
CA LEU A 510 15.21 -0.71 15.24
C LEU A 510 14.46 -1.97 15.70
N TRP A 511 13.21 -2.16 15.26
CA TRP A 511 12.47 -3.40 15.55
C TRP A 511 13.15 -4.62 14.94
N TYR A 512 13.64 -4.54 13.71
CA TYR A 512 14.43 -5.61 13.10
C TYR A 512 15.66 -5.95 13.96
N ALA A 513 16.43 -4.94 14.40
CA ALA A 513 17.59 -5.15 15.25
C ALA A 513 17.24 -5.81 16.60
N GLN A 514 16.07 -5.52 17.18
CA GLN A 514 15.61 -6.16 18.41
C GLN A 514 15.10 -7.59 18.17
N GLU A 515 14.16 -7.76 17.25
CA GLU A 515 13.43 -9.01 17.02
C GLU A 515 14.37 -10.07 16.42
N VAL A 516 15.10 -9.72 15.37
CA VAL A 516 15.92 -10.66 14.58
C VAL A 516 17.35 -10.75 15.12
N GLU A 517 18.01 -9.61 15.29
CA GLU A 517 19.44 -9.57 15.67
C GLU A 517 19.65 -9.68 17.20
N GLY A 518 18.60 -9.53 18.00
CA GLY A 518 18.67 -9.67 19.46
C GLY A 518 19.30 -8.50 20.20
N ILE A 519 19.39 -7.32 19.58
CA ILE A 519 20.18 -6.19 20.09
C ILE A 519 19.33 -5.29 20.97
N ARG A 520 19.81 -4.98 22.18
CA ARG A 520 19.19 -4.01 23.11
C ARG A 520 17.67 -4.22 23.28
N ARG A 521 17.28 -5.47 23.54
CA ARG A 521 15.90 -5.89 23.83
C ARG A 521 15.32 -5.29 25.14
N ASP A 522 16.15 -4.56 25.89
CA ASP A 522 15.77 -3.79 27.07
C ASP A 522 15.09 -2.44 26.74
N ILE A 523 15.35 -1.88 25.55
CA ILE A 523 14.80 -0.57 25.15
C ILE A 523 13.36 -0.71 24.69
N ARG A 524 12.47 0.18 25.16
CA ARG A 524 11.12 0.31 24.61
C ARG A 524 11.11 1.30 23.47
N ILE A 525 10.84 0.82 22.25
CA ILE A 525 10.60 1.68 21.10
C ILE A 525 9.12 2.07 21.04
N VAL A 526 8.85 3.36 20.88
CA VAL A 526 7.49 3.93 20.79
C VAL A 526 7.36 4.75 19.51
N ASN A 527 6.64 4.23 18.53
CA ASN A 527 6.39 4.94 17.28
C ASN A 527 5.22 5.91 17.41
N LEU A 528 5.49 7.21 17.26
CA LEU A 528 4.52 8.29 17.40
C LEU A 528 3.42 8.31 16.33
N SER A 529 3.67 7.78 15.12
CA SER A 529 2.63 7.69 14.09
C SER A 529 1.61 6.58 14.39
N LEU A 530 2.01 5.57 15.17
CA LEU A 530 1.15 4.48 15.60
C LEU A 530 0.55 4.72 16.99
N LEU A 531 1.14 5.58 17.82
CA LEU A 531 0.67 5.96 19.16
C LEU A 531 -0.68 6.70 19.18
N ALA A 532 -1.40 6.76 18.06
CA ALA A 532 -2.79 7.18 17.98
C ALA A 532 -3.76 5.98 17.99
N GLY A 533 -3.30 4.78 17.64
CA GLY A 533 -4.12 3.57 17.67
C GLY A 533 -4.28 3.04 19.10
N ASP A 534 -5.51 2.75 19.50
CA ASP A 534 -5.82 2.14 20.79
C ASP A 534 -5.11 0.79 20.96
N TRP A 535 -5.04 -0.02 19.90
CA TRP A 535 -4.28 -1.27 19.86
C TRP A 535 -2.80 -1.07 20.22
N TYR A 536 -2.14 -0.06 19.64
CA TYR A 536 -0.70 0.16 19.84
C TYR A 536 -0.42 0.72 21.24
N ILE A 537 -1.27 1.64 21.71
CA ILE A 537 -1.18 2.16 23.08
C ILE A 537 -1.36 1.02 24.09
N ASN A 538 -2.28 0.09 23.85
CA ASN A 538 -2.48 -1.07 24.72
C ASN A 538 -1.30 -2.06 24.66
N GLN A 539 -0.65 -2.26 23.51
CA GLN A 539 0.59 -3.04 23.41
C GLN A 539 1.73 -2.45 24.27
N MET A 540 1.80 -1.12 24.40
CA MET A 540 2.80 -0.48 25.26
C MET A 540 2.64 -0.83 26.76
N ARG A 541 1.47 -1.31 27.17
CA ARG A 541 1.18 -1.78 28.54
C ARG A 541 1.62 -3.22 28.80
N GLN A 542 2.15 -3.89 27.78
CA GLN A 542 2.61 -5.27 27.90
C GLN A 542 4.13 -5.33 27.96
N LYS A 543 4.66 -6.38 28.60
CA LYS A 543 6.10 -6.67 28.57
C LYS A 543 6.46 -7.10 27.15
N VAL A 544 7.51 -6.48 26.59
CA VAL A 544 8.03 -6.80 25.26
C VAL A 544 9.52 -7.11 25.43
N PHE A 545 9.91 -8.33 25.06
CA PHE A 545 11.24 -8.88 25.34
C PHE A 545 11.67 -8.65 26.80
N ASP A 546 12.74 -7.89 27.03
CA ASP A 546 13.27 -7.55 28.36
C ASP A 546 12.72 -6.21 28.88
N SER A 547 12.11 -5.38 28.02
CA SER A 547 11.49 -4.12 28.43
C SER A 547 10.21 -4.36 29.22
N ALA A 548 10.19 -3.89 30.47
CA ALA A 548 8.97 -3.76 31.26
C ALA A 548 7.88 -2.92 30.55
N PRO A 549 6.59 -3.14 30.89
CA PRO A 549 5.47 -2.30 30.46
C PRO A 549 5.70 -0.80 30.70
N LEU A 550 5.11 0.05 29.86
CA LEU A 550 5.03 1.48 30.12
C LEU A 550 3.93 1.79 31.14
N LYS A 551 4.23 2.69 32.08
CA LYS A 551 3.26 3.24 33.02
C LYS A 551 2.44 4.31 32.31
N MET A 552 1.12 4.21 32.38
CA MET A 552 0.16 5.11 31.74
C MET A 552 -1.03 5.34 32.67
N SER A 553 -1.58 6.56 32.72
CA SER A 553 -2.69 6.89 33.64
C SER A 553 -4.06 6.65 33.04
N PHE A 554 -4.20 6.74 31.71
CA PHE A 554 -5.45 6.39 31.04
C PHE A 554 -5.65 4.87 31.07
N SER A 555 -6.90 4.40 31.22
CA SER A 555 -7.25 2.99 31.04
C SER A 555 -7.54 2.70 29.56
N ALA A 556 -7.69 1.43 29.19
CA ALA A 556 -8.01 1.03 27.81
C ALA A 556 -9.32 1.68 27.32
N GLU A 557 -10.33 1.79 28.18
CA GLU A 557 -11.62 2.41 27.83
C GLU A 557 -11.48 3.91 27.53
N LYS A 558 -10.49 4.57 28.13
CA LYS A 558 -10.26 6.01 27.95
C LYS A 558 -9.55 6.36 26.64
N ILE A 559 -9.12 5.35 25.88
CA ILE A 559 -8.41 5.49 24.61
C ILE A 559 -9.06 4.71 23.46
N GLU A 560 -10.24 4.11 23.68
CA GLU A 560 -11.01 3.42 22.64
C GLU A 560 -11.20 4.30 21.37
N PRO A 561 -11.45 3.72 20.20
CA PRO A 561 -11.72 4.47 18.97
C PRO A 561 -12.87 5.48 19.18
N GLY A 562 -12.68 6.74 18.75
CA GLY A 562 -13.64 7.82 18.97
C GLY A 562 -13.47 8.56 20.32
N VAL A 563 -12.70 8.01 21.25
CA VAL A 563 -12.49 8.62 22.58
C VAL A 563 -11.16 9.35 22.59
N ARG A 564 -11.17 10.67 22.83
CA ARG A 564 -9.96 11.50 22.96
C ARG A 564 -9.05 11.48 21.71
N ASP A 565 -9.63 11.25 20.53
CA ASP A 565 -8.91 11.28 19.24
C ASP A 565 -8.36 12.67 18.93
N GLY A 566 -9.02 13.71 19.42
CA GLY A 566 -8.55 15.08 19.35
C GLY A 566 -8.99 15.91 20.56
N ILE A 567 -8.07 16.74 21.04
CA ILE A 567 -8.16 17.45 22.31
C ILE A 567 -7.87 18.94 22.07
N PRO A 568 -8.90 19.80 22.12
CA PRO A 568 -8.71 21.25 22.13
C PRO A 568 -7.87 21.70 23.32
N ILE A 569 -7.08 22.75 23.11
CA ILE A 569 -6.28 23.36 24.17
C ILE A 569 -6.82 24.75 24.46
N LEU A 570 -7.24 24.97 25.70
CA LEU A 570 -7.54 26.31 26.18
C LEU A 570 -6.26 26.99 26.65
N LYS A 571 -6.05 28.21 26.18
CA LYS A 571 -4.94 29.05 26.64
C LYS A 571 -5.25 29.58 28.03
N ASN A 572 -4.32 29.42 28.94
CA ASN A 572 -4.45 29.89 30.31
C ASN A 572 -3.15 30.63 30.71
N LYS A 573 -3.29 31.62 31.59
CA LYS A 573 -2.13 32.34 32.15
C LYS A 573 -1.36 31.45 33.12
N GLU A 574 -2.08 30.64 33.89
CA GLU A 574 -1.52 29.77 34.93
C GLU A 574 -0.93 28.46 34.38
N ARG A 575 0.08 27.97 35.10
CA ARG A 575 0.82 26.75 34.78
C ARG A 575 0.42 25.65 35.76
N TYR A 576 0.02 24.50 35.25
CA TYR A 576 -0.46 23.38 36.07
C TYR A 576 0.48 22.19 35.99
N ASN A 577 0.45 21.32 37.02
CA ASN A 577 1.19 20.07 36.99
C ASN A 577 0.60 19.16 35.90
N LEU A 578 1.45 18.59 35.04
CA LEU A 578 1.00 17.76 33.92
C LEU A 578 0.13 16.58 34.38
N SER A 579 0.45 15.95 35.51
CA SER A 579 -0.31 14.81 36.02
C SER A 579 -1.75 15.20 36.39
N ASP A 580 -1.96 16.39 36.94
CA ASP A 580 -3.29 16.87 37.32
C ASP A 580 -4.11 17.28 36.09
N VAL A 581 -3.44 17.86 35.08
CA VAL A 581 -4.04 18.13 33.77
C VAL A 581 -4.49 16.82 33.11
N LEU A 582 -3.65 15.78 33.10
CA LEU A 582 -4.01 14.49 32.49
C LEU A 582 -5.18 13.81 33.23
N LYS A 583 -5.21 13.88 34.57
CA LYS A 583 -6.37 13.43 35.36
C LYS A 583 -7.64 14.18 34.99
N PHE A 584 -7.56 15.49 34.78
CA PHE A 584 -8.69 16.31 34.32
C PHE A 584 -9.16 15.88 32.93
N VAL A 585 -8.25 15.77 31.95
CA VAL A 585 -8.56 15.31 30.58
C VAL A 585 -9.14 13.88 30.58
N GLY A 586 -8.69 13.04 31.50
CA GLY A 586 -9.18 11.68 31.71
C GLY A 586 -10.50 11.59 32.47
N SER A 587 -11.10 12.71 32.86
CA SER A 587 -12.36 12.73 33.59
C SER A 587 -13.55 12.62 32.64
N GLU A 588 -14.57 11.88 33.07
CA GLU A 588 -15.86 11.80 32.37
C GLU A 588 -16.84 12.91 32.81
N SER A 589 -16.41 13.77 33.75
CA SER A 589 -17.22 14.92 34.19
C SER A 589 -17.49 15.89 33.05
N LYS A 590 -18.72 16.43 33.00
CA LYS A 590 -19.09 17.48 32.05
C LYS A 590 -18.18 18.71 32.12
N ARG A 591 -17.58 19.00 33.29
CA ARG A 591 -16.62 20.11 33.48
C ARG A 591 -15.30 19.92 32.73
N ALA A 592 -14.95 18.67 32.42
CA ALA A 592 -13.76 18.31 31.67
C ALA A 592 -14.01 18.21 30.15
N LYS A 593 -15.21 18.58 29.70
CA LYS A 593 -15.63 18.53 28.31
C LYS A 593 -16.08 19.90 27.82
N VAL A 594 -15.84 20.18 26.54
CA VAL A 594 -16.33 21.35 25.82
C VAL A 594 -17.19 20.90 24.65
N GLU A 595 -18.20 21.70 24.33
CA GLU A 595 -19.04 21.51 23.18
C GLU A 595 -18.35 22.06 21.93
N MET A 596 -18.28 21.22 20.88
CA MET A 596 -17.76 21.57 19.57
C MET A 596 -18.85 22.23 18.73
N GLN A 597 -18.46 22.92 17.65
CA GLN A 597 -19.40 23.55 16.71
C GLN A 597 -20.39 22.55 16.10
N GLU A 598 -20.02 21.28 15.99
CA GLU A 598 -20.84 20.19 15.48
C GLU A 598 -21.77 19.57 16.56
N GLY A 599 -21.81 20.14 17.77
CA GLY A 599 -22.66 19.69 18.89
C GLY A 599 -22.08 18.51 19.69
N SER A 600 -20.91 17.99 19.32
CA SER A 600 -20.23 16.92 20.05
C SER A 600 -19.50 17.45 21.29
N TRP A 601 -19.46 16.66 22.36
CA TRP A 601 -18.75 17.01 23.59
C TRP A 601 -17.45 16.24 23.69
N VAL A 602 -16.32 16.96 23.71
CA VAL A 602 -14.99 16.35 23.77
C VAL A 602 -14.21 16.81 24.98
N ASN A 603 -13.29 15.98 25.45
CA ASN A 603 -12.35 16.40 26.49
C ASN A 603 -11.38 17.46 25.96
N TYR A 604 -10.94 18.37 26.84
CA TYR A 604 -10.03 19.45 26.48
C TYR A 604 -8.90 19.61 27.50
N MET A 605 -7.80 20.23 27.08
CA MET A 605 -6.70 20.64 27.94
C MET A 605 -7.01 22.02 28.57
N PRO A 606 -7.06 22.14 29.92
CA PRO A 606 -7.45 23.38 30.60
C PRO A 606 -6.38 24.49 30.58
N THR A 607 -5.19 24.18 30.09
CA THR A 607 -4.08 25.13 29.94
C THR A 607 -3.20 24.69 28.77
N ASN A 608 -2.40 25.60 28.23
CA ASN A 608 -1.28 25.30 27.34
C ASN A 608 0.09 25.33 28.05
N LYS A 609 0.12 25.58 29.37
CA LYS A 609 1.34 25.73 30.16
C LYS A 609 1.43 24.65 31.23
N PHE A 610 2.48 23.84 31.18
CA PHE A 610 2.66 22.69 32.07
C PHE A 610 3.97 22.78 32.85
N PHE A 611 4.01 22.06 33.96
CA PHE A 611 5.26 21.69 34.60
C PHE A 611 5.23 20.25 35.11
N ILE A 612 6.42 19.66 35.27
CA ILE A 612 6.65 18.42 36.03
C ILE A 612 7.69 18.73 37.11
N LYS A 613 7.51 18.17 38.31
CA LYS A 613 8.52 18.23 39.37
C LYS A 613 9.67 17.29 39.05
N ILE A 614 10.89 17.77 39.20
CA ILE A 614 12.10 16.97 39.01
C ILE A 614 12.42 16.27 40.33
N ASP A 615 12.48 14.94 40.31
CA ASP A 615 12.99 14.15 41.43
C ASP A 615 14.52 14.12 41.32
N LYS A 616 15.19 15.03 42.03
CA LYS A 616 16.65 15.21 41.92
C LYS A 616 17.40 13.97 42.39
N GLU A 617 16.91 13.30 43.43
CA GLU A 617 17.52 12.09 43.97
C GLU A 617 17.46 10.95 42.94
N LYS A 618 16.29 10.71 42.35
CA LYS A 618 16.16 9.70 41.28
C LYS A 618 16.96 10.07 40.04
N ALA A 619 16.96 11.33 39.61
CA ALA A 619 17.69 11.77 38.43
C ALA A 619 19.21 11.50 38.58
N LEU A 620 19.76 11.73 39.78
CA LEU A 620 21.16 11.44 40.10
C LEU A 620 21.40 9.93 40.28
N ALA A 621 20.52 9.22 40.97
CA ALA A 621 20.63 7.77 41.17
C ALA A 621 20.61 6.99 39.86
N ASN A 622 19.79 7.43 38.90
CA ASN A 622 19.69 6.86 37.56
C ASN A 622 20.77 7.37 36.59
N LYS A 623 21.71 8.20 37.07
CA LYS A 623 22.83 8.77 36.29
C LYS A 623 22.39 9.59 35.07
N MET A 624 21.17 10.14 35.10
CA MET A 624 20.65 10.98 34.01
C MET A 624 21.39 12.33 33.91
N VAL A 625 22.03 12.76 35.01
CA VAL A 625 22.84 13.98 35.08
C VAL A 625 24.20 13.63 35.67
N GLN A 626 25.27 14.15 35.08
CA GLN A 626 26.62 13.95 35.61
C GLN A 626 26.76 14.63 36.98
N PRO A 627 27.49 14.05 37.96
CA PRO A 627 27.59 14.61 39.31
C PRO A 627 28.04 16.08 39.35
N LYS A 628 28.94 16.50 38.45
CA LYS A 628 29.41 17.89 38.33
C LYS A 628 28.28 18.86 37.94
N ASP A 629 27.28 18.39 37.21
CA ASP A 629 26.16 19.18 36.69
C ASP A 629 24.92 19.09 37.61
N ALA A 630 25.02 18.40 38.75
CA ALA A 630 23.93 18.26 39.70
C ALA A 630 23.37 19.62 40.17
N HIS A 631 24.23 20.64 40.26
CA HIS A 631 23.86 22.01 40.62
C HIS A 631 22.99 22.72 39.57
N LEU A 632 22.96 22.23 38.32
CA LEU A 632 22.13 22.76 37.24
C LEU A 632 20.71 22.19 37.25
N ILE A 633 20.43 21.18 38.07
CA ILE A 633 19.12 20.53 38.16
C ILE A 633 18.10 21.50 38.77
N GLN A 634 17.17 21.95 37.91
CA GLN A 634 16.03 22.76 38.29
C GLN A 634 15.05 21.96 39.16
N ASP A 635 14.19 22.63 39.92
CA ASP A 635 13.15 21.94 40.72
C ASP A 635 11.98 21.46 39.85
N THR A 636 11.77 22.10 38.71
CA THR A 636 10.67 21.80 37.80
C THR A 636 11.09 21.96 36.35
N LEU A 637 10.64 21.04 35.51
CA LEU A 637 10.69 21.18 34.06
C LEU A 637 9.42 21.91 33.60
N LYS A 638 9.56 23.01 32.87
CA LYS A 638 8.45 23.89 32.46
C LYS A 638 8.45 24.05 30.94
N TRP A 639 7.30 23.88 30.29
CA TRP A 639 7.14 24.17 28.86
C TRP A 639 5.75 24.72 28.53
N GLU A 640 5.62 25.35 27.36
CA GLU A 640 4.38 25.92 26.85
C GLU A 640 4.11 25.38 25.45
N LEU A 641 2.89 24.91 25.22
CA LEU A 641 2.45 24.46 23.91
C LEU A 641 2.02 25.65 23.06
N LYS A 642 2.58 25.70 21.84
CA LYS A 642 2.25 26.71 20.83
C LYS A 642 1.05 26.30 19.95
N ARG A 643 0.57 25.07 20.08
CA ARG A 643 -0.56 24.52 19.32
C ARG A 643 -1.86 24.77 20.08
N ASN A 644 -2.99 24.79 19.36
CA ASN A 644 -4.33 24.93 19.94
C ASN A 644 -5.06 23.59 20.06
N TYR A 645 -4.43 22.49 19.62
CA TYR A 645 -5.02 21.17 19.54
C TYR A 645 -3.94 20.10 19.71
N LEU A 646 -4.29 18.99 20.34
CA LEU A 646 -3.48 17.77 20.41
C LEU A 646 -4.27 16.60 19.83
N TYR A 647 -3.58 15.66 19.21
CA TYR A 647 -4.14 14.36 18.87
C TYR A 647 -3.85 13.33 19.97
N LYS A 648 -4.50 12.18 19.91
CA LYS A 648 -4.33 11.11 20.90
C LYS A 648 -2.87 10.70 21.09
N ASN A 649 -2.08 10.62 20.02
CA ASN A 649 -0.64 10.32 20.11
C ASN A 649 0.13 11.37 20.92
N ASP A 650 -0.12 12.66 20.69
CA ASP A 650 0.50 13.72 21.50
C ASP A 650 0.11 13.59 22.99
N LEU A 651 -1.18 13.35 23.26
CA LEU A 651 -1.70 13.15 24.61
C LEU A 651 -1.00 11.97 25.32
N MET A 652 -0.80 10.86 24.61
CA MET A 652 -0.15 9.69 25.17
C MET A 652 1.34 9.87 25.41
N VAL A 653 2.05 10.69 24.61
CA VAL A 653 3.43 11.08 24.92
C VAL A 653 3.49 11.79 26.27
N TYR A 654 2.61 12.77 26.50
CA TYR A 654 2.54 13.47 27.78
C TYR A 654 2.17 12.54 28.93
N ASP A 655 1.26 11.59 28.70
CA ASP A 655 0.89 10.58 29.69
C ASP A 655 2.08 9.69 30.08
N ILE A 656 2.83 9.18 29.09
CA ILE A 656 4.03 8.38 29.33
C ILE A 656 5.07 9.20 30.11
N ILE A 657 5.33 10.44 29.70
CA ILE A 657 6.31 11.31 30.37
C ILE A 657 5.90 11.58 31.83
N ALA A 658 4.62 11.88 32.08
CA ALA A 658 4.12 12.16 33.43
C ALA A 658 4.22 10.94 34.36
N ASN A 659 3.90 9.75 33.83
CA ASN A 659 3.86 8.51 34.62
C ASN A 659 5.20 7.78 34.71
N ASN A 660 6.19 8.16 33.89
CA ASN A 660 7.54 7.62 33.98
C ASN A 660 8.23 8.01 35.30
N MET A 661 7.90 9.16 35.90
CA MET A 661 8.42 9.63 37.21
C MET A 661 9.95 9.48 37.38
N TRP A 662 10.71 9.76 36.31
CA TRP A 662 12.16 9.62 36.26
C TRP A 662 12.69 8.19 36.44
N ASP A 663 11.86 7.16 36.28
CA ASP A 663 12.26 5.75 36.44
C ASP A 663 13.05 5.22 35.23
N ARG A 664 12.72 5.67 34.01
CA ARG A 664 13.40 5.28 32.77
C ARG A 664 13.93 6.49 32.02
N PRO A 665 15.14 6.43 31.42
CA PRO A 665 15.59 7.45 30.48
C PRO A 665 14.66 7.58 29.27
N ILE A 666 14.47 8.80 28.77
CA ILE A 666 13.62 9.08 27.60
C ILE A 666 14.48 9.72 26.51
N TYR A 667 14.43 9.14 25.31
CA TYR A 667 15.11 9.63 24.11
C TYR A 667 14.12 9.82 22.97
N PHE A 668 14.52 10.66 22.03
CA PHE A 668 13.79 10.96 20.81
C PHE A 668 14.72 10.81 19.61
N SER A 669 14.27 10.18 18.53
CA SER A 669 15.07 10.05 17.31
C SER A 669 15.16 11.36 16.50
N VAL A 670 16.24 11.52 15.74
CA VAL A 670 16.56 12.75 14.99
C VAL A 670 15.59 13.01 13.82
N GLY A 671 14.70 12.06 13.49
CA GLY A 671 13.61 12.25 12.51
C GLY A 671 12.38 12.98 13.04
N MET A 672 12.32 13.31 14.33
CA MET A 672 11.27 14.17 14.88
C MET A 672 11.59 15.65 14.60
N GLY A 673 11.34 16.08 13.37
CA GLY A 673 11.45 17.48 12.94
C GLY A 673 10.50 18.43 13.67
#